data_AF-A0A841JVU7-F1
#
_entry.id   AF-A0A841JVU7-F1
#
_cell.length_a   1.000
_cell.length_b   1.000
_cell.length_c   1.000
_cell.angle_alpha   90.00
_cell.angle_beta   90.00
_cell.angle_gamma   90.00
#
_symmetry.space_group_name_H-M   'P 1'
#
loop_
_entity.id
_entity.type
_entity.pdbx_description
1 polymer ?
#
loop_
_entity_poly.entity_id
_entity_poly.type
_entity_poly.pdbx_seq_one_letter_code
_entity_poly.pdbx_strand_id
1 'polypeptide(L)'
;MQPDGRVTIVDFGIARLVDQTHQLTKTDALLGTFHYIAPERLKGEASDGRADVWSVGIILYEVLTGELPFKGKDISSLYRVIYEPYVPLQDHIPDIPEGISKVLDRALAKEVEDRYATTEEMAFDLQVVADTLKHDRVATLLESARRLAAERQFASARTILLQAQRIDPGNTDAKLLIVEVQEQLSQLQRGEQLRQIVEQAQNALGDRRWDDAITFFQQAQKLDTENVLQLESRLQDVQEQKKQQQAVIALWEQASAARSLGDLEHAQECLGQALEIDGRNTDLRNAHAVLLREIKRKRESEQVEALLRSARESYSNQEYAAALSQLRQAAEIDPANAEVQQLMLAAGTQQRRERREQLLEKIATEIRESLDREDFEQAENRVARALEALPGDSLILQLKIEMESRKQESASQKVVRETMLQVHDLLAENPARALEIIEQGLALAPDSETLQQSKAHLQAHLRQLKSTAAREDVLAKAHSALAEQRFTEARSLLESAIAEHGTNENFDQLLKTAQAGQQSEERKHEQQRQSAEKLAALEQAVASFDKCLADDDLKRCMRSLEELAKRSGEDEEVKQALAVCSSRRKHKASAILRSAAQAAQSALTRGAPQEGTTALRRAEFARPFADGGDASEFDLAKQQCLDASRSNRTTRRKTSPAKRILKIVGVAAFTILLLVLAVVAILRSRSKSAPEAAGVPSVASLGANTPLIVQTDMEINASPWANVLGVQNDKGDEIALPSANEVTPLRIENVQTGHYKVTLAGADGKQTIVDCDISAENHLCMADLTPVDMQQILKGGQQ
;
A
#
# COMPACT_ATOMS: atom_id res chain seq x y z
N MET A 1 -42.40 -84.19 84.19
CA MET A 1 -42.55 -83.84 82.76
C MET A 1 -41.17 -83.51 82.22
N GLN A 2 -40.84 -83.98 81.02
CA GLN A 2 -39.57 -83.72 80.34
C GLN A 2 -39.64 -82.43 79.48
N PRO A 3 -38.52 -81.84 79.05
CA PRO A 3 -38.52 -80.60 78.25
C PRO A 3 -39.17 -80.73 76.86
N ASP A 4 -39.34 -81.95 76.33
CA ASP A 4 -40.09 -82.25 75.10
C ASP A 4 -41.61 -82.35 75.33
N GLY A 5 -42.07 -82.13 76.56
CA GLY A 5 -43.47 -82.28 76.99
C GLY A 5 -43.85 -83.68 77.48
N ARG A 6 -42.95 -84.67 77.42
CA ARG A 6 -43.27 -86.06 77.77
C ARG A 6 -43.55 -86.21 79.27
N VAL A 7 -44.63 -86.89 79.60
CA VAL A 7 -44.95 -87.31 80.98
C VAL A 7 -44.43 -88.73 81.21
N THR A 8 -44.00 -89.03 82.43
CA THR A 8 -43.50 -90.35 82.82
C THR A 8 -43.82 -90.53 84.30
N ILE A 9 -44.42 -91.67 84.65
CA ILE A 9 -44.74 -92.02 86.04
C ILE A 9 -43.46 -92.48 86.74
N VAL A 10 -43.29 -92.08 87.99
CA VAL A 10 -42.13 -92.41 88.85
C VAL A 10 -42.60 -92.99 90.18
N ASP A 11 -41.67 -93.45 91.02
CA ASP A 11 -41.90 -93.85 92.42
C ASP A 11 -42.92 -94.98 92.68
N PHE A 12 -42.97 -95.97 91.78
CA PHE A 12 -43.66 -97.26 91.96
C PHE A 12 -43.30 -98.03 93.26
N GLY A 13 -42.26 -97.63 93.98
CA GLY A 13 -41.70 -98.34 95.15
C GLY A 13 -42.61 -98.43 96.38
N ILE A 14 -43.69 -97.65 96.45
CA ILE A 14 -44.66 -97.67 97.56
C ILE A 14 -45.86 -98.59 97.26
N ALA A 15 -46.10 -98.93 95.99
CA ALA A 15 -47.34 -99.54 95.47
C ALA A 15 -47.66 -100.98 95.94
N ARG A 16 -46.87 -101.56 96.85
CA ARG A 16 -47.02 -102.97 97.30
C ARG A 16 -46.86 -103.19 98.81
N LEU A 17 -46.84 -102.12 99.60
CA LEU A 17 -46.62 -102.17 101.05
C LEU A 17 -47.91 -102.24 101.90
N VAL A 18 -49.09 -102.32 101.26
CA VAL A 18 -50.40 -102.35 101.94
C VAL A 18 -50.86 -103.77 102.30
N ASP A 19 -50.34 -104.81 101.62
CA ASP A 19 -50.67 -106.23 101.87
C ASP A 19 -50.07 -106.80 103.17
N GLN A 20 -49.39 -106.00 104.00
CA GLN A 20 -48.85 -106.44 105.28
C GLN A 20 -49.52 -105.72 106.46
N THR A 21 -50.15 -106.52 107.32
CA THR A 21 -50.88 -106.04 108.49
C THR A 21 -49.96 -105.38 109.52
N HIS A 22 -50.50 -104.39 110.22
CA HIS A 22 -49.89 -103.62 111.33
C HIS A 22 -48.77 -102.63 110.98
N GLN A 23 -49.14 -101.36 110.68
CA GLN A 23 -48.77 -100.20 111.54
C GLN A 23 -49.42 -98.87 111.10
N LEU A 24 -50.68 -98.65 111.50
CA LEU A 24 -51.40 -97.37 111.36
C LEU A 24 -50.98 -96.34 112.44
N THR A 25 -49.69 -96.03 112.56
CA THR A 25 -49.16 -95.09 113.58
C THR A 25 -47.97 -94.24 113.12
N LYS A 26 -48.22 -93.30 112.20
CA LYS A 26 -47.41 -92.06 112.01
C LYS A 26 -48.21 -91.04 111.17
N THR A 27 -48.85 -90.09 111.83
CA THR A 27 -50.00 -89.34 111.28
C THR A 27 -49.62 -88.31 110.21
N ASP A 28 -48.54 -87.56 110.38
CA ASP A 28 -48.31 -86.33 109.60
C ASP A 28 -47.93 -86.58 108.13
N ALA A 29 -47.29 -87.71 107.82
CA ALA A 29 -46.90 -88.07 106.45
C ALA A 29 -48.07 -88.60 105.60
N LEU A 30 -49.13 -89.11 106.24
CA LEU A 30 -50.32 -89.63 105.54
C LEU A 30 -51.26 -88.51 105.07
N LEU A 31 -51.22 -87.34 105.72
CA LEU A 31 -52.16 -86.23 105.48
C LEU A 31 -52.07 -85.59 104.08
N GLY A 32 -50.98 -85.80 103.33
CA GLY A 32 -50.88 -85.35 101.94
C GLY A 32 -51.41 -86.36 100.92
N THR A 33 -51.27 -87.66 101.19
CA THR A 33 -51.42 -88.71 100.16
C THR A 33 -52.82 -89.31 100.10
N PHE A 34 -53.62 -89.22 101.16
CA PHE A 34 -54.93 -89.90 101.21
C PHE A 34 -55.94 -89.41 100.16
N HIS A 35 -55.79 -88.18 99.63
CA HIS A 35 -56.69 -87.64 98.60
C HIS A 35 -56.70 -88.47 97.30
N TYR A 36 -55.59 -89.14 97.00
CA TYR A 36 -55.46 -90.03 95.83
C TYR A 36 -55.89 -91.48 96.15
N ILE A 37 -56.08 -91.84 97.42
CA ILE A 37 -56.44 -93.20 97.83
C ILE A 37 -57.95 -93.42 97.58
N ALA A 38 -58.27 -94.52 96.91
CA ALA A 38 -59.64 -94.87 96.56
C ALA A 38 -60.51 -95.20 97.79
N PRO A 39 -61.84 -94.91 97.75
CA PRO A 39 -62.76 -95.09 98.88
C PRO A 39 -62.69 -96.46 99.55
N GLU A 40 -62.64 -97.53 98.77
CA GLU A 40 -62.54 -98.92 99.24
C GLU A 40 -61.29 -99.16 100.08
N ARG A 41 -60.13 -98.61 99.66
CA ARG A 41 -58.87 -98.69 100.41
C ARG A 41 -58.94 -97.90 101.72
N LEU A 42 -59.73 -96.83 101.79
CA LEU A 42 -59.95 -96.05 103.02
C LEU A 42 -60.95 -96.70 103.99
N LYS A 43 -61.96 -97.41 103.47
CA LYS A 43 -62.93 -98.19 104.26
C LYS A 43 -62.35 -99.52 104.78
N GLY A 44 -61.29 -100.04 104.16
CA GLY A 44 -60.74 -101.38 104.43
C GLY A 44 -61.46 -102.51 103.67
N GLU A 45 -62.11 -102.17 102.55
CA GLU A 45 -62.72 -103.11 101.62
C GLU A 45 -61.65 -103.75 100.69
N ALA A 46 -62.01 -104.81 99.96
CA ALA A 46 -61.11 -105.42 98.97
C ALA A 46 -60.86 -104.44 97.81
N SER A 47 -59.62 -104.38 97.33
CA SER A 47 -59.18 -103.42 96.30
C SER A 47 -58.40 -104.11 95.19
N ASP A 48 -58.73 -103.78 93.95
CA ASP A 48 -58.04 -104.21 92.73
C ASP A 48 -57.42 -103.00 91.99
N GLY A 49 -57.09 -103.15 90.71
CA GLY A 49 -56.52 -102.07 89.88
C GLY A 49 -57.45 -100.86 89.66
N ARG A 50 -58.75 -100.98 89.95
CA ARG A 50 -59.74 -99.88 89.83
C ARG A 50 -59.61 -98.82 90.92
N ALA A 51 -58.79 -99.07 91.94
CA ALA A 51 -58.32 -98.04 92.85
C ALA A 51 -57.21 -97.15 92.24
N ASP A 52 -56.49 -97.67 91.25
CA ASP A 52 -55.46 -96.90 90.54
C ASP A 52 -56.12 -96.09 89.39
N VAL A 53 -57.21 -96.59 88.80
CA VAL A 53 -58.16 -95.79 87.97
C VAL A 53 -58.66 -94.57 88.73
N TRP A 54 -59.13 -94.76 89.98
CA TRP A 54 -59.51 -93.64 90.86
C TRP A 54 -58.35 -92.65 91.04
N SER A 55 -57.17 -93.16 91.38
CA SER A 55 -55.96 -92.35 91.59
C SER A 55 -55.62 -91.49 90.36
N VAL A 56 -55.73 -92.06 89.15
CA VAL A 56 -55.56 -91.35 87.88
C VAL A 56 -56.68 -90.32 87.63
N GLY A 57 -57.92 -90.60 88.03
CA GLY A 57 -59.03 -89.64 88.00
C GLY A 57 -58.77 -88.41 88.87
N ILE A 58 -58.24 -88.59 90.09
CA ILE A 58 -57.85 -87.48 90.98
C ILE A 58 -56.76 -86.63 90.32
N ILE A 59 -55.70 -87.28 89.79
CA ILE A 59 -54.58 -86.61 89.12
C ILE A 59 -55.05 -85.86 87.86
N LEU A 60 -55.95 -86.44 87.07
CA LEU A 60 -56.51 -85.78 85.88
C LEU A 60 -57.32 -84.53 86.26
N TYR A 61 -58.17 -84.60 87.29
CA TYR A 61 -58.88 -83.44 87.82
C TYR A 61 -57.92 -82.33 88.26
N GLU A 62 -56.87 -82.69 89.01
CA GLU A 62 -55.87 -81.75 89.53
C GLU A 62 -55.00 -81.13 88.42
N VAL A 63 -54.61 -81.90 87.41
CA VAL A 63 -53.85 -81.40 86.24
C VAL A 63 -54.68 -80.43 85.39
N LEU A 64 -56.01 -80.61 85.34
CA LEU A 64 -56.92 -79.70 84.63
C LEU A 64 -57.19 -78.42 85.42
N THR A 65 -57.53 -78.54 86.70
CA THR A 65 -58.07 -77.42 87.51
C THR A 65 -57.03 -76.71 88.39
N GLY A 66 -55.91 -77.35 88.70
CA GLY A 66 -54.97 -76.91 89.73
C GLY A 66 -55.44 -77.14 91.18
N GLU A 67 -56.58 -77.80 91.39
CA GLU A 67 -57.15 -78.09 92.71
C GLU A 67 -57.54 -79.58 92.87
N LEU A 68 -57.66 -80.05 94.11
CA LEU A 68 -58.14 -81.40 94.39
C LEU A 68 -59.69 -81.49 94.32
N PRO A 69 -60.26 -82.58 93.78
CA PRO A 69 -61.71 -82.75 93.60
C PRO A 69 -62.51 -82.80 94.91
N PHE A 70 -61.86 -83.18 96.02
CA PHE A 70 -62.46 -83.32 97.35
C PHE A 70 -61.77 -82.37 98.35
N LYS A 71 -62.30 -81.14 98.48
CA LYS A 71 -61.62 -80.03 99.16
C LYS A 71 -61.62 -80.15 100.70
N GLY A 72 -60.46 -79.93 101.31
CA GLY A 72 -60.23 -79.87 102.77
C GLY A 72 -58.87 -80.43 103.14
N LYS A 73 -58.22 -79.95 104.21
CA LYS A 73 -56.88 -80.42 104.64
C LYS A 73 -56.91 -81.26 105.92
N ASP A 74 -58.10 -81.40 106.51
CA ASP A 74 -58.35 -82.08 107.78
C ASP A 74 -59.09 -83.41 107.54
N ILE A 75 -59.27 -84.18 108.61
CA ILE A 75 -59.96 -85.49 108.62
C ILE A 75 -61.35 -85.45 107.96
N SER A 76 -62.03 -84.29 107.94
CA SER A 76 -63.30 -84.07 107.24
C SER A 76 -63.24 -84.36 105.74
N SER A 77 -62.08 -84.24 105.09
CA SER A 77 -61.92 -84.53 103.66
C SER A 77 -61.91 -86.04 103.35
N LEU A 78 -61.55 -86.91 104.30
CA LEU A 78 -61.73 -88.37 104.16
C LEU A 78 -63.22 -88.73 103.99
N TYR A 79 -64.10 -88.07 104.75
CA TYR A 79 -65.55 -88.23 104.58
C TYR A 79 -66.01 -87.83 103.18
N ARG A 80 -65.42 -86.77 102.59
CA ARG A 80 -65.72 -86.34 101.22
C ARG A 80 -65.27 -87.35 100.18
N VAL A 81 -64.03 -87.83 100.30
CA VAL A 81 -63.47 -88.88 99.43
C VAL A 81 -64.37 -90.13 99.47
N ILE A 82 -64.90 -90.52 100.64
CA ILE A 82 -65.76 -91.70 100.76
C ILE A 82 -67.21 -91.45 100.29
N TYR A 83 -67.83 -90.30 100.60
CA TYR A 83 -69.29 -90.12 100.48
C TYR A 83 -69.79 -88.94 99.61
N GLU A 84 -69.07 -87.82 99.53
CA GLU A 84 -69.55 -86.64 98.76
C GLU A 84 -69.16 -86.77 97.27
N PRO A 85 -69.97 -86.30 96.29
CA PRO A 85 -69.53 -86.22 94.90
C PRO A 85 -68.35 -85.24 94.74
N TYR A 86 -67.61 -85.35 93.63
CA TYR A 86 -66.54 -84.40 93.33
C TYR A 86 -67.12 -83.05 92.86
N VAL A 87 -66.35 -81.96 93.01
CA VAL A 87 -66.75 -80.65 92.49
C VAL A 87 -66.69 -80.69 90.95
N PRO A 88 -67.76 -80.39 90.19
CA PRO A 88 -67.75 -80.49 88.73
C PRO A 88 -66.64 -79.67 88.06
N LEU A 89 -66.09 -80.16 86.94
CA LEU A 89 -65.07 -79.43 86.18
C LEU A 89 -65.57 -78.07 85.67
N GLN A 90 -66.86 -77.97 85.35
CA GLN A 90 -67.52 -76.78 84.82
C GLN A 90 -67.44 -75.56 85.76
N ASP A 91 -67.40 -75.79 87.07
CA ASP A 91 -67.27 -74.74 88.09
C ASP A 91 -65.86 -74.09 88.05
N HIS A 92 -64.87 -74.78 87.49
CA HIS A 92 -63.49 -74.35 87.34
C HIS A 92 -63.13 -73.96 85.89
N ILE A 93 -63.70 -74.64 84.91
CA ILE A 93 -63.42 -74.52 83.47
C ILE A 93 -64.75 -74.56 82.70
N PRO A 94 -65.39 -73.41 82.44
CA PRO A 94 -66.73 -73.37 81.83
C PRO A 94 -66.81 -74.05 80.45
N ASP A 95 -65.77 -73.88 79.62
CA ASP A 95 -65.69 -74.44 78.26
C ASP A 95 -65.07 -75.86 78.23
N ILE A 96 -65.12 -76.61 79.34
CA ILE A 96 -64.57 -77.97 79.41
C ILE A 96 -65.37 -78.93 78.49
N PRO A 97 -64.69 -79.71 77.62
CA PRO A 97 -65.35 -80.71 76.79
C PRO A 97 -66.05 -81.77 77.65
N GLU A 98 -67.34 -81.99 77.41
CA GLU A 98 -68.21 -82.90 78.17
C GLU A 98 -67.65 -84.32 78.32
N GLY A 99 -66.90 -84.80 77.31
CA GLY A 99 -66.22 -86.10 77.36
C GLY A 99 -65.18 -86.22 78.48
N ILE A 100 -64.51 -85.13 78.88
CA ILE A 100 -63.56 -85.13 79.99
C ILE A 100 -64.32 -85.29 81.32
N SER A 101 -65.46 -84.60 81.49
CA SER A 101 -66.34 -84.81 82.65
C SER A 101 -66.82 -86.25 82.72
N LYS A 102 -67.31 -86.83 81.62
CA LYS A 102 -67.78 -88.23 81.58
C LYS A 102 -66.69 -89.25 81.98
N VAL A 103 -65.44 -89.03 81.58
CA VAL A 103 -64.31 -89.84 82.03
C VAL A 103 -64.11 -89.72 83.56
N LEU A 104 -64.20 -88.52 84.12
CA LEU A 104 -64.06 -88.32 85.57
C LEU A 104 -65.26 -88.81 86.38
N ASP A 105 -66.49 -88.66 85.88
CA ASP A 105 -67.71 -89.22 86.48
C ASP A 105 -67.57 -90.73 86.67
N ARG A 106 -67.01 -91.42 85.66
CA ARG A 106 -66.76 -92.86 85.72
C ARG A 106 -65.52 -93.21 86.55
N ALA A 107 -64.41 -92.48 86.42
CA ALA A 107 -63.19 -92.77 87.18
C ALA A 107 -63.32 -92.49 88.69
N LEU A 108 -64.13 -91.49 89.07
CA LEU A 108 -64.39 -91.08 90.45
C LEU A 108 -65.74 -91.57 91.00
N ALA A 109 -66.33 -92.59 90.37
CA ALA A 109 -67.49 -93.29 90.91
C ALA A 109 -67.13 -93.95 92.27
N LYS A 110 -68.04 -93.84 93.25
CA LYS A 110 -67.77 -94.34 94.61
C LYS A 110 -67.73 -95.86 94.66
N GLU A 111 -68.71 -96.50 94.04
CA GLU A 111 -68.77 -97.95 93.89
C GLU A 111 -67.74 -98.44 92.86
N VAL A 112 -67.04 -99.53 93.18
CA VAL A 112 -65.91 -100.03 92.37
C VAL A 112 -66.36 -100.61 91.02
N GLU A 113 -67.59 -101.14 90.97
CA GLU A 113 -68.17 -101.74 89.75
C GLU A 113 -68.68 -100.70 88.73
N ASP A 114 -68.90 -99.45 89.14
CA ASP A 114 -69.29 -98.36 88.22
C ASP A 114 -68.08 -97.74 87.50
N ARG A 115 -66.84 -98.06 87.91
CA ARG A 115 -65.62 -97.50 87.33
C ARG A 115 -65.24 -98.13 85.98
N TYR A 116 -64.17 -97.62 85.37
CA TYR A 116 -63.47 -98.33 84.30
C TYR A 116 -62.95 -99.68 84.82
N ALA A 117 -63.08 -100.74 84.02
CA ALA A 117 -62.62 -102.07 84.39
C ALA A 117 -61.08 -102.15 84.43
N THR A 118 -60.40 -101.39 83.56
CA THR A 118 -58.94 -101.25 83.55
C THR A 118 -58.51 -99.83 83.16
N THR A 119 -57.24 -99.51 83.38
CA THR A 119 -56.64 -98.23 82.97
C THR A 119 -56.60 -98.03 81.46
N GLU A 120 -56.56 -99.11 80.67
CA GLU A 120 -56.56 -99.05 79.21
C GLU A 120 -57.93 -98.61 78.66
N GLU A 121 -59.03 -98.99 79.33
CA GLU A 121 -60.39 -98.54 78.99
C GLU A 121 -60.54 -97.02 79.22
N MET A 122 -60.05 -96.52 80.36
CA MET A 122 -60.00 -95.08 80.65
C MET A 122 -59.10 -94.32 79.67
N ALA A 123 -57.96 -94.89 79.31
CA ALA A 123 -57.03 -94.31 78.33
C ALA A 123 -57.63 -94.26 76.92
N PHE A 124 -58.46 -95.23 76.53
CA PHE A 124 -59.16 -95.23 75.25
C PHE A 124 -60.16 -94.06 75.15
N ASP A 125 -61.03 -93.89 76.15
CA ASP A 125 -62.00 -92.78 76.17
C ASP A 125 -61.29 -91.40 76.17
N LEU A 126 -60.20 -91.26 76.95
CA LEU A 126 -59.36 -90.06 76.94
C LEU A 126 -58.72 -89.80 75.57
N GLN A 127 -58.26 -90.85 74.89
CA GLN A 127 -57.69 -90.73 73.54
C GLN A 127 -58.75 -90.28 72.53
N VAL A 128 -59.97 -90.82 72.59
CA VAL A 128 -61.10 -90.39 71.73
C VAL A 128 -61.40 -88.90 71.92
N VAL A 129 -61.51 -88.43 73.17
CA VAL A 129 -61.74 -87.01 73.46
C VAL A 129 -60.57 -86.14 73.00
N ALA A 130 -59.32 -86.57 73.26
CA ALA A 130 -58.13 -85.84 72.84
C ALA A 130 -58.02 -85.76 71.30
N ASP A 131 -58.43 -86.80 70.57
CA ASP A 131 -58.44 -86.80 69.11
C ASP A 131 -59.55 -85.91 68.55
N THR A 132 -60.75 -85.88 69.12
CA THR A 132 -61.80 -84.91 68.74
C THR A 132 -61.28 -83.48 68.84
N LEU A 133 -60.64 -83.12 69.96
CA LEU A 133 -60.09 -81.77 70.18
C LEU A 133 -58.95 -81.43 69.22
N LYS A 134 -58.14 -82.40 68.77
CA LYS A 134 -57.15 -82.19 67.70
C LYS A 134 -57.84 -81.88 66.38
N HIS A 135 -58.88 -82.63 66.00
CA HIS A 135 -59.61 -82.41 64.75
C HIS A 135 -60.28 -81.03 64.72
N ASP A 136 -60.99 -80.63 65.79
CA ASP A 136 -61.62 -79.31 65.87
C ASP A 136 -60.59 -78.18 65.83
N ARG A 137 -59.46 -78.35 66.54
CA ARG A 137 -58.39 -77.36 66.53
C ARG A 137 -57.72 -77.25 65.16
N VAL A 138 -57.56 -78.35 64.43
CA VAL A 138 -57.05 -78.35 63.07
C VAL A 138 -58.07 -77.72 62.11
N ALA A 139 -59.36 -78.03 62.23
CA ALA A 139 -60.41 -77.45 61.38
C ALA A 139 -60.45 -75.92 61.46
N THR A 140 -60.40 -75.34 62.67
CA THR A 140 -60.37 -73.87 62.86
C THR A 140 -59.09 -73.22 62.30
N LEU A 141 -57.94 -73.92 62.34
CA LEU A 141 -56.71 -73.47 61.68
C LEU A 141 -56.80 -73.57 60.16
N LEU A 142 -57.41 -74.62 59.61
CA LEU A 142 -57.63 -74.78 58.16
C LEU A 142 -58.59 -73.73 57.60
N GLU A 143 -59.66 -73.39 58.30
CA GLU A 143 -60.59 -72.34 57.89
C GLU A 143 -59.91 -70.95 57.86
N SER A 144 -59.18 -70.60 58.92
CA SER A 144 -58.44 -69.33 58.97
C SER A 144 -57.31 -69.26 57.93
N ALA A 145 -56.63 -70.37 57.63
CA ALA A 145 -55.67 -70.46 56.53
C ALA A 145 -56.32 -70.31 55.15
N ARG A 146 -57.47 -70.96 54.90
CA ARG A 146 -58.26 -70.81 53.66
C ARG A 146 -58.69 -69.36 53.45
N ARG A 147 -59.14 -68.67 54.50
CA ARG A 147 -59.47 -67.24 54.44
C ARG A 147 -58.27 -66.38 54.06
N LEU A 148 -57.13 -66.57 54.73
CA LEU A 148 -55.89 -65.83 54.42
C LEU A 148 -55.38 -66.11 52.99
N ALA A 149 -55.53 -67.33 52.48
CA ALA A 149 -55.18 -67.66 51.09
C ALA A 149 -56.10 -66.93 50.09
N ALA A 150 -57.42 -66.86 50.35
CA ALA A 150 -58.35 -66.07 49.55
C ALA A 150 -58.04 -64.55 49.57
N GLU A 151 -57.59 -64.04 50.72
CA GLU A 151 -57.07 -62.67 50.88
C GLU A 151 -55.66 -62.47 50.26
N ARG A 152 -55.08 -63.49 49.59
CA ARG A 152 -53.71 -63.54 49.06
C ARG A 152 -52.59 -63.36 50.10
N GLN A 153 -52.90 -63.48 51.38
CA GLN A 153 -51.94 -63.44 52.49
C GLN A 153 -51.22 -64.79 52.68
N PHE A 154 -50.64 -65.32 51.60
CA PHE A 154 -50.12 -66.69 51.55
C PHE A 154 -49.01 -66.97 52.58
N ALA A 155 -48.19 -65.97 52.96
CA ALA A 155 -47.17 -66.12 54.00
C ALA A 155 -47.79 -66.36 55.40
N SER A 156 -48.86 -65.64 55.72
CA SER A 156 -49.66 -65.81 56.94
C SER A 156 -50.37 -67.17 56.92
N ALA A 157 -51.00 -67.53 55.80
CA ALA A 157 -51.66 -68.82 55.61
C ALA A 157 -50.70 -70.00 55.82
N ARG A 158 -49.49 -69.96 55.22
CA ARG A 158 -48.45 -71.00 55.39
C ARG A 158 -48.08 -71.19 56.87
N THR A 159 -48.00 -70.10 57.63
CA THR A 159 -47.65 -70.15 59.06
C THR A 159 -48.73 -70.87 59.88
N ILE A 160 -50.00 -70.60 59.61
CA ILE A 160 -51.13 -71.30 60.25
C ILE A 160 -51.20 -72.77 59.83
N LEU A 161 -50.97 -73.07 58.55
CA LEU A 161 -50.96 -74.46 58.06
C LEU A 161 -49.83 -75.30 58.68
N LEU A 162 -48.64 -74.72 58.86
CA LEU A 162 -47.53 -75.37 59.58
C LEU A 162 -47.85 -75.58 61.08
N GLN A 163 -48.71 -74.74 61.68
CA GLN A 163 -49.23 -74.99 63.02
C GLN A 163 -50.24 -76.15 63.03
N ALA A 164 -51.15 -76.22 62.06
CA ALA A 164 -52.08 -77.33 61.92
C ALA A 164 -51.36 -78.68 61.72
N GLN A 165 -50.34 -78.71 60.86
CA GLN A 165 -49.51 -79.89 60.59
C GLN A 165 -48.71 -80.39 61.81
N ARG A 166 -48.44 -79.52 62.81
CA ARG A 166 -47.81 -79.92 64.09
C ARG A 166 -48.81 -80.56 65.06
N ILE A 167 -50.10 -80.26 64.93
CA ILE A 167 -51.16 -80.82 65.79
C ILE A 167 -51.65 -82.15 65.21
N ASP A 168 -51.83 -82.22 63.89
CA ASP A 168 -52.12 -83.45 63.15
C ASP A 168 -51.16 -83.60 61.95
N PRO A 169 -50.06 -84.35 62.10
CA PRO A 169 -49.18 -84.71 60.99
C PRO A 169 -49.81 -85.69 59.97
N GLY A 170 -50.95 -86.30 60.30
CA GLY A 170 -51.74 -87.17 59.41
C GLY A 170 -52.51 -86.37 58.35
N ASN A 171 -53.07 -85.23 58.74
CA ASN A 171 -54.00 -84.41 57.98
C ASN A 171 -53.66 -84.23 56.48
N THR A 172 -54.57 -84.62 55.59
CA THR A 172 -54.40 -84.45 54.13
C THR A 172 -54.69 -83.05 53.66
N ASP A 173 -55.76 -82.41 54.16
CA ASP A 173 -56.15 -81.04 53.78
C ASP A 173 -55.04 -80.04 54.11
N ALA A 174 -54.44 -80.14 55.30
CA ALA A 174 -53.29 -79.31 55.68
C ALA A 174 -52.12 -79.47 54.69
N LYS A 175 -51.79 -80.70 54.29
CA LYS A 175 -50.67 -80.97 53.35
C LYS A 175 -50.93 -80.42 51.97
N LEU A 176 -52.14 -80.61 51.44
CA LEU A 176 -52.53 -80.11 50.11
C LEU A 176 -52.53 -78.57 50.08
N LEU A 177 -53.11 -77.93 51.09
CA LEU A 177 -53.10 -76.47 51.22
C LEU A 177 -51.68 -75.91 51.42
N ILE A 178 -50.76 -76.62 52.10
CA ILE A 178 -49.35 -76.20 52.18
C ILE A 178 -48.70 -76.16 50.80
N VAL A 179 -48.94 -77.18 49.97
CA VAL A 179 -48.39 -77.24 48.60
C VAL A 179 -48.96 -76.11 47.74
N GLU A 180 -50.28 -75.92 47.74
CA GLU A 180 -50.96 -74.85 47.00
C GLU A 180 -50.46 -73.45 47.42
N VAL A 181 -50.45 -73.17 48.72
CA VAL A 181 -50.00 -71.88 49.28
C VAL A 181 -48.50 -71.65 49.03
N GLN A 182 -47.67 -72.70 49.05
CA GLN A 182 -46.25 -72.62 48.70
C GLN A 182 -46.02 -72.39 47.20
N GLU A 183 -46.83 -73.00 46.34
CA GLU A 183 -46.78 -72.73 44.91
C GLU A 183 -47.16 -71.26 44.62
N GLN A 184 -48.27 -70.78 45.17
CA GLN A 184 -48.72 -69.38 45.03
C GLN A 184 -47.67 -68.38 45.54
N LEU A 185 -47.02 -68.66 46.69
CA LEU A 185 -45.87 -67.87 47.15
C LEU A 185 -44.73 -67.84 46.12
N SER A 186 -44.38 -69.00 45.56
CA SER A 186 -43.30 -69.09 44.58
C SER A 186 -43.63 -68.42 43.24
N GLN A 187 -44.90 -68.34 42.86
CA GLN A 187 -45.38 -67.62 41.67
C GLN A 187 -45.30 -66.10 41.90
N LEU A 188 -45.76 -65.61 43.05
CA LEU A 188 -45.64 -64.19 43.44
C LEU A 188 -44.17 -63.75 43.51
N GLN A 189 -43.30 -64.54 44.14
CA GLN A 189 -41.87 -64.23 44.25
C GLN A 189 -41.18 -64.19 42.87
N ARG A 190 -41.47 -65.15 41.99
CA ARG A 190 -40.99 -65.11 40.59
C ARG A 190 -41.49 -63.88 39.85
N GLY A 191 -42.77 -63.53 39.99
CA GLY A 191 -43.36 -62.33 39.37
C GLY A 191 -42.86 -61.00 39.93
N GLU A 192 -42.30 -60.97 41.15
CA GLU A 192 -41.59 -59.81 41.70
C GLU A 192 -40.15 -59.71 41.21
N GLN A 193 -39.40 -60.82 41.26
CA GLN A 193 -38.03 -60.91 40.72
C GLN A 193 -37.99 -60.56 39.22
N LEU A 194 -38.95 -61.06 38.45
CA LEU A 194 -39.09 -60.75 37.02
C LEU A 194 -39.28 -59.24 36.80
N ARG A 195 -40.15 -58.58 37.59
CA ARG A 195 -40.37 -57.13 37.48
C ARG A 195 -39.11 -56.35 37.80
N GLN A 196 -38.40 -56.69 38.88
CA GLN A 196 -37.14 -56.06 39.27
C GLN A 196 -36.07 -56.20 38.18
N ILE A 197 -35.93 -57.38 37.57
CA ILE A 197 -34.94 -57.62 36.49
C ILE A 197 -35.34 -56.90 35.19
N VAL A 198 -36.63 -56.85 34.85
CA VAL A 198 -37.14 -56.12 33.67
C VAL A 198 -37.06 -54.61 33.86
N GLU A 199 -37.13 -54.11 35.11
CA GLU A 199 -36.85 -52.72 35.47
C GLU A 199 -35.35 -52.40 35.37
N GLN A 200 -34.48 -53.26 35.92
CA GLN A 200 -33.03 -53.15 35.76
C GLN A 200 -32.61 -53.15 34.28
N ALA A 201 -33.23 -53.99 33.45
CA ALA A 201 -33.02 -54.01 32.00
C ALA A 201 -33.42 -52.68 31.34
N GLN A 202 -34.57 -52.10 31.71
CA GLN A 202 -35.03 -50.82 31.17
C GLN A 202 -34.15 -49.64 31.61
N ASN A 203 -33.69 -49.62 32.86
CA ASN A 203 -32.76 -48.62 33.35
C ASN A 203 -31.40 -48.73 32.63
N ALA A 204 -30.90 -49.95 32.41
CA ALA A 204 -29.70 -50.18 31.60
C ALA A 204 -29.85 -49.71 30.14
N LEU A 205 -31.04 -49.85 29.52
CA LEU A 205 -31.31 -49.25 28.20
C LEU A 205 -31.30 -47.72 28.23
N GLY A 206 -31.87 -47.10 29.27
CA GLY A 206 -31.82 -45.65 29.46
C GLY A 206 -30.40 -45.12 29.55
N ASP A 207 -29.54 -45.81 30.29
CA ASP A 207 -28.11 -45.53 30.43
C ASP A 207 -27.27 -45.92 29.19
N ARG A 208 -27.88 -46.48 28.14
CA ARG A 208 -27.21 -47.09 26.96
C ARG A 208 -26.21 -48.21 27.30
N ARG A 209 -26.40 -48.88 28.44
CA ARG A 209 -25.63 -50.05 28.90
C ARG A 209 -26.20 -51.33 28.29
N TRP A 210 -26.02 -51.48 26.99
CA TRP A 210 -26.62 -52.56 26.18
C TRP A 210 -26.28 -53.98 26.67
N ASP A 211 -25.06 -54.24 27.11
CA ASP A 211 -24.64 -55.56 27.60
C ASP A 211 -25.29 -55.93 28.95
N ASP A 212 -25.48 -54.95 29.84
CA ASP A 212 -26.23 -55.13 31.08
C ASP A 212 -27.71 -55.43 30.75
N ALA A 213 -28.32 -54.65 29.86
CA ALA A 213 -29.71 -54.84 29.44
C ALA A 213 -29.95 -56.22 28.79
N ILE A 214 -29.05 -56.65 27.90
CA ILE A 214 -29.05 -58.00 27.30
C ILE A 214 -28.95 -59.08 28.39
N THR A 215 -28.06 -58.89 29.36
CA THR A 215 -27.86 -59.83 30.46
C THR A 215 -29.11 -59.94 31.36
N PHE A 216 -29.75 -58.81 31.68
CA PHE A 216 -30.99 -58.80 32.46
C PHE A 216 -32.17 -59.42 31.69
N PHE A 217 -32.35 -59.14 30.40
CA PHE A 217 -33.39 -59.82 29.60
C PHE A 217 -33.16 -61.33 29.49
N GLN A 218 -31.91 -61.79 29.39
CA GLN A 218 -31.57 -63.22 29.45
C GLN A 218 -31.80 -63.85 30.83
N GLN A 219 -31.75 -63.08 31.92
CA GLN A 219 -32.15 -63.55 33.25
C GLN A 219 -33.67 -63.64 33.38
N ALA A 220 -34.41 -62.63 32.89
CA ALA A 220 -35.86 -62.64 32.83
C ALA A 220 -36.40 -63.86 32.05
N GLN A 221 -35.82 -64.15 30.87
CA GLN A 221 -36.19 -65.31 30.03
C GLN A 221 -35.98 -66.67 30.72
N LYS A 222 -35.12 -66.75 31.76
CA LYS A 222 -34.89 -67.97 32.56
C LYS A 222 -35.84 -68.10 33.76
N LEU A 223 -36.51 -67.01 34.14
CA LEU A 223 -37.45 -66.97 35.28
C LEU A 223 -38.91 -67.07 34.84
N ASP A 224 -39.25 -66.52 33.68
CA ASP A 224 -40.59 -66.56 33.11
C ASP A 224 -40.65 -67.53 31.91
N THR A 225 -41.26 -68.70 32.14
CA THR A 225 -41.49 -69.73 31.13
C THR A 225 -42.77 -69.52 30.31
N GLU A 226 -43.60 -68.52 30.64
CA GLU A 226 -44.86 -68.24 29.94
C GLU A 226 -44.68 -67.15 28.88
N ASN A 227 -43.97 -66.05 29.21
CA ASN A 227 -43.76 -64.91 28.31
C ASN A 227 -42.45 -64.96 27.51
N VAL A 228 -41.81 -66.13 27.39
CA VAL A 228 -40.51 -66.35 26.71
C VAL A 228 -40.44 -65.63 25.36
N LEU A 229 -41.46 -65.77 24.51
CA LEU A 229 -41.50 -65.17 23.17
C LEU A 229 -41.50 -63.63 23.18
N GLN A 230 -42.12 -62.99 24.18
CA GLN A 230 -42.11 -61.53 24.31
C GLN A 230 -40.75 -61.02 24.79
N LEU A 231 -40.12 -61.75 25.70
CA LEU A 231 -38.77 -61.46 26.20
C LEU A 231 -37.72 -61.70 25.11
N GLU A 232 -37.88 -62.74 24.30
CA GLU A 232 -37.02 -63.03 23.15
C GLU A 232 -37.12 -61.96 22.07
N SER A 233 -38.34 -61.50 21.71
CA SER A 233 -38.52 -60.37 20.78
C SER A 233 -37.78 -59.12 21.29
N ARG A 234 -37.97 -58.75 22.57
CA ARG A 234 -37.28 -57.60 23.18
C ARG A 234 -35.76 -57.78 23.19
N LEU A 235 -35.27 -59.00 23.43
CA LEU A 235 -33.84 -59.30 23.40
C LEU A 235 -33.26 -59.11 21.99
N GLN A 236 -33.98 -59.52 20.94
CA GLN A 236 -33.60 -59.29 19.55
C GLN A 236 -33.62 -57.80 19.18
N ASP A 237 -34.66 -57.05 19.58
CA ASP A 237 -34.76 -55.60 19.38
C ASP A 237 -33.56 -54.87 19.99
N VAL A 238 -33.18 -55.22 21.22
CA VAL A 238 -32.06 -54.65 21.97
C VAL A 238 -30.70 -55.02 21.35
N GLN A 239 -30.55 -56.26 20.87
CA GLN A 239 -29.33 -56.69 20.18
C GLN A 239 -29.13 -55.97 18.84
N GLU A 240 -30.21 -55.75 18.07
CA GLU A 240 -30.13 -55.02 16.81
C GLU A 240 -29.88 -53.52 17.04
N GLN A 241 -30.49 -52.90 18.07
CA GLN A 241 -30.17 -51.53 18.46
C GLN A 241 -28.70 -51.36 18.90
N LYS A 242 -28.15 -52.30 19.67
CA LYS A 242 -26.72 -52.31 20.01
C LYS A 242 -25.84 -52.36 18.76
N LYS A 243 -26.17 -53.27 17.82
CA LYS A 243 -25.45 -53.43 16.56
C LYS A 243 -25.52 -52.18 15.67
N GLN A 244 -26.66 -51.51 15.63
CA GLN A 244 -26.84 -50.22 14.94
C GLN A 244 -25.98 -49.11 15.57
N GLN A 245 -25.96 -48.97 16.90
CA GLN A 245 -25.07 -48.01 17.57
C GLN A 245 -23.58 -48.33 17.31
N GLN A 246 -23.18 -49.60 17.33
CA GLN A 246 -21.79 -50.00 17.04
C GLN A 246 -21.39 -49.66 15.59
N ALA A 247 -22.29 -49.85 14.63
CA ALA A 247 -22.05 -49.43 13.24
C ALA A 247 -21.93 -47.92 13.10
N VAL A 248 -22.77 -47.13 13.78
CA VAL A 248 -22.70 -45.66 13.80
C VAL A 248 -21.37 -45.17 14.41
N ILE A 249 -20.90 -45.79 15.49
CA ILE A 249 -19.60 -45.45 16.11
C ILE A 249 -18.45 -45.75 15.14
N ALA A 250 -18.42 -46.93 14.52
CA ALA A 250 -17.37 -47.29 13.56
C ALA A 250 -17.35 -46.36 12.33
N LEU A 251 -18.52 -45.97 11.82
CA LEU A 251 -18.64 -45.00 10.71
C LEU A 251 -18.21 -43.59 11.12
N TRP A 252 -18.47 -43.18 12.36
CA TRP A 252 -17.98 -41.90 12.91
C TRP A 252 -16.46 -41.88 13.06
N GLU A 253 -15.86 -42.97 13.55
CA GLU A 253 -14.40 -43.12 13.64
C GLU A 253 -13.75 -43.10 12.26
N GLN A 254 -14.32 -43.82 11.28
CA GLN A 254 -13.88 -43.80 9.88
C GLN A 254 -14.00 -42.40 9.26
N ALA A 255 -15.12 -41.70 9.47
CA ALA A 255 -15.30 -40.34 8.98
C ALA A 255 -14.30 -39.35 9.61
N SER A 256 -14.04 -39.47 10.90
CA SER A 256 -13.07 -38.66 11.62
C SER A 256 -11.65 -38.90 11.12
N ALA A 257 -11.28 -40.17 10.89
CA ALA A 257 -9.98 -40.54 10.31
C ALA A 257 -9.83 -40.04 8.86
N ALA A 258 -10.81 -40.27 7.99
CA ALA A 258 -10.79 -39.78 6.61
C ALA A 258 -10.67 -38.24 6.55
N ARG A 259 -11.44 -37.53 7.38
CA ARG A 259 -11.37 -36.07 7.50
C ARG A 259 -10.00 -35.60 8.02
N SER A 260 -9.40 -36.28 8.99
CA SER A 260 -8.05 -35.96 9.48
C SER A 260 -6.94 -36.15 8.43
N LEU A 261 -7.16 -37.05 7.46
CA LEU A 261 -6.29 -37.26 6.30
C LEU A 261 -6.59 -36.28 5.14
N GLY A 262 -7.62 -35.45 5.26
CA GLY A 262 -8.06 -34.51 4.21
C GLY A 262 -8.94 -35.14 3.12
N ASP A 263 -9.31 -36.42 3.26
CA ASP A 263 -10.31 -37.09 2.42
C ASP A 263 -11.70 -36.76 2.93
N LEU A 264 -12.18 -35.60 2.48
CA LEU A 264 -13.51 -35.11 2.85
C LEU A 264 -14.64 -35.87 2.15
N GLU A 265 -14.37 -36.55 1.03
CA GLU A 265 -15.42 -37.23 0.25
C GLU A 265 -15.75 -38.59 0.86
N HIS A 266 -14.76 -39.38 1.25
CA HIS A 266 -14.98 -40.61 2.02
C HIS A 266 -15.53 -40.28 3.43
N ALA A 267 -15.10 -39.18 4.06
CA ALA A 267 -15.71 -38.71 5.30
C ALA A 267 -17.20 -38.34 5.15
N GLN A 268 -17.61 -37.85 3.97
CA GLN A 268 -19.02 -37.56 3.67
C GLN A 268 -19.82 -38.84 3.49
N GLU A 269 -19.26 -39.84 2.80
CA GLU A 269 -19.85 -41.15 2.62
C GLU A 269 -20.11 -41.85 3.97
N CYS A 270 -19.10 -41.92 4.84
CA CYS A 270 -19.24 -42.54 6.17
C CYS A 270 -20.29 -41.83 7.05
N LEU A 271 -20.34 -40.49 7.06
CA LEU A 271 -21.38 -39.75 7.79
C LEU A 271 -22.77 -39.89 7.15
N GLY A 272 -22.85 -40.05 5.82
CA GLY A 272 -24.09 -40.36 5.11
C GLY A 272 -24.65 -41.72 5.54
N GLN A 273 -23.83 -42.76 5.49
CA GLN A 273 -24.19 -44.11 5.95
C GLN A 273 -24.59 -44.12 7.44
N ALA A 274 -23.89 -43.37 8.30
CA ALA A 274 -24.26 -43.25 9.71
C ALA A 274 -25.65 -42.59 9.90
N LEU A 275 -26.00 -41.62 9.05
CA LEU A 275 -27.32 -40.97 9.03
C LEU A 275 -28.43 -41.81 8.39
N GLU A 276 -28.11 -42.84 7.61
CA GLU A 276 -29.10 -43.84 7.18
C GLU A 276 -29.46 -44.80 8.33
N ILE A 277 -28.53 -45.07 9.25
CA ILE A 277 -28.75 -45.90 10.44
C ILE A 277 -29.43 -45.11 11.57
N ASP A 278 -28.83 -43.99 12.01
CA ASP A 278 -29.42 -43.08 13.00
C ASP A 278 -29.69 -41.69 12.37
N GLY A 279 -30.71 -41.66 11.51
CA GLY A 279 -31.23 -40.41 10.92
C GLY A 279 -31.92 -39.48 11.93
N ARG A 280 -31.95 -39.81 13.23
CA ARG A 280 -32.47 -38.94 14.30
C ARG A 280 -31.37 -38.18 15.05
N ASN A 281 -30.15 -38.70 15.07
CA ASN A 281 -28.98 -38.12 15.71
C ASN A 281 -28.77 -36.63 15.40
N THR A 282 -28.58 -35.79 16.41
CA THR A 282 -28.22 -34.38 16.21
C THR A 282 -26.79 -34.22 15.73
N ASP A 283 -25.89 -35.05 16.22
CA ASP A 283 -24.45 -34.78 16.19
C ASP A 283 -23.87 -35.27 14.86
N LEU A 284 -24.37 -36.41 14.35
CA LEU A 284 -24.13 -36.83 12.95
C LEU A 284 -24.59 -35.76 11.95
N ARG A 285 -25.79 -35.18 12.12
CA ARG A 285 -26.30 -34.13 11.21
C ARG A 285 -25.45 -32.86 11.29
N ASN A 286 -25.05 -32.46 12.50
CA ASN A 286 -24.20 -31.30 12.71
C ASN A 286 -22.82 -31.50 12.08
N ALA A 287 -22.18 -32.66 12.29
CA ALA A 287 -20.91 -33.01 11.68
C ALA A 287 -20.98 -33.05 10.15
N HIS A 288 -22.00 -33.70 9.59
CA HIS A 288 -22.21 -33.77 8.14
C HIS A 288 -22.47 -32.38 7.54
N ALA A 289 -23.27 -31.53 8.21
CA ALA A 289 -23.50 -30.15 7.79
C ALA A 289 -22.28 -29.23 7.95
N VAL A 290 -21.34 -29.53 8.86
CA VAL A 290 -20.01 -28.87 8.91
C VAL A 290 -19.16 -29.34 7.74
N LEU A 291 -19.06 -30.65 7.52
CA LEU A 291 -18.24 -31.25 6.46
C LEU A 291 -18.69 -30.81 5.06
N LEU A 292 -20.00 -30.77 4.77
CA LEU A 292 -20.52 -30.25 3.49
C LEU A 292 -20.11 -28.79 3.23
N ARG A 293 -20.01 -27.95 4.27
CA ARG A 293 -19.51 -26.57 4.14
C ARG A 293 -17.99 -26.53 3.91
N GLU A 294 -17.25 -27.48 4.46
CA GLU A 294 -15.80 -27.64 4.25
C GLU A 294 -15.48 -28.13 2.84
N ILE A 295 -16.17 -29.17 2.35
CA ILE A 295 -16.11 -29.65 0.96
C ILE A 295 -16.46 -28.53 -0.01
N LYS A 296 -17.55 -27.80 0.26
CA LYS A 296 -17.96 -26.67 -0.58
C LYS A 296 -16.85 -25.62 -0.67
N ARG A 297 -16.31 -25.16 0.46
CA ARG A 297 -15.20 -24.18 0.50
C ARG A 297 -13.95 -24.67 -0.21
N LYS A 298 -13.60 -25.96 -0.07
CA LYS A 298 -12.45 -26.57 -0.75
C LYS A 298 -12.63 -26.52 -2.27
N ARG A 299 -13.79 -26.96 -2.78
CA ARG A 299 -14.13 -26.90 -4.21
C ARG A 299 -14.21 -25.47 -4.75
N GLU A 300 -14.76 -24.53 -3.99
CA GLU A 300 -14.77 -23.09 -4.34
C GLU A 300 -13.33 -22.52 -4.42
N SER A 301 -12.46 -22.86 -3.47
CA SER A 301 -11.04 -22.47 -3.49
C SER A 301 -10.28 -23.08 -4.67
N GLU A 302 -10.50 -24.36 -4.99
CA GLU A 302 -9.89 -25.06 -6.13
C GLU A 302 -10.34 -24.45 -7.47
N GLN A 303 -11.61 -24.03 -7.58
CA GLN A 303 -12.13 -23.32 -8.75
C GLN A 303 -11.52 -21.91 -8.89
N VAL A 304 -11.42 -21.15 -7.79
CA VAL A 304 -10.76 -19.83 -7.78
C VAL A 304 -9.29 -19.95 -8.17
N GLU A 305 -8.57 -20.96 -7.67
CA GLU A 305 -7.16 -21.18 -8.03
C GLU A 305 -6.98 -21.61 -9.50
N ALA A 306 -7.89 -22.42 -10.05
CA ALA A 306 -7.89 -22.78 -11.47
C ALA A 306 -8.15 -21.56 -12.37
N LEU A 307 -9.12 -20.71 -12.00
CA LEU A 307 -9.41 -19.45 -12.69
C LEU A 307 -8.25 -18.45 -12.57
N LEU A 308 -7.60 -18.35 -11.41
CA LEU A 308 -6.38 -17.56 -11.22
C LEU A 308 -5.23 -18.06 -12.10
N ARG A 309 -5.01 -19.38 -12.20
CA ARG A 309 -4.00 -19.94 -13.12
C ARG A 309 -4.28 -19.56 -14.56
N SER A 310 -5.51 -19.74 -15.04
CA SER A 310 -5.91 -19.40 -16.40
C SER A 310 -5.84 -17.88 -16.67
N ALA A 311 -6.19 -17.05 -15.69
CA ALA A 311 -6.07 -15.60 -15.78
C ALA A 311 -4.61 -15.10 -15.81
N ARG A 312 -3.71 -15.70 -15.02
CA ARG A 312 -2.26 -15.41 -15.06
C ARG A 312 -1.68 -15.79 -16.43
N GLU A 313 -2.13 -16.90 -17.03
CA GLU A 313 -1.74 -17.34 -18.37
C GLU A 313 -2.20 -16.34 -19.44
N SER A 314 -3.50 -16.04 -19.55
CA SER A 314 -4.01 -15.03 -20.50
C SER A 314 -3.41 -13.64 -20.27
N TYR A 315 -3.15 -13.22 -19.02
CA TYR A 315 -2.43 -11.98 -18.74
C TYR A 315 -0.99 -12.00 -19.28
N SER A 316 -0.28 -13.13 -19.17
CA SER A 316 1.07 -13.29 -19.72
C SER A 316 1.08 -13.30 -21.26
N ASN A 317 0.02 -13.82 -21.87
CA ASN A 317 -0.22 -13.78 -23.32
C ASN A 317 -0.72 -12.42 -23.82
N GLN A 318 -0.84 -11.41 -22.95
CA GLN A 318 -1.38 -10.07 -23.23
C GLN A 318 -2.89 -10.03 -23.58
N GLU A 319 -3.61 -11.13 -23.35
CA GLU A 319 -5.06 -11.26 -23.56
C GLU A 319 -5.85 -10.66 -22.39
N TYR A 320 -5.65 -9.37 -22.10
CA TYR A 320 -6.17 -8.74 -20.88
C TYR A 320 -7.71 -8.82 -20.75
N ALA A 321 -8.44 -8.91 -21.86
CA ALA A 321 -9.90 -9.11 -21.88
C ALA A 321 -10.32 -10.50 -21.39
N ALA A 322 -9.57 -11.55 -21.78
CA ALA A 322 -9.80 -12.91 -21.32
C ALA A 322 -9.48 -13.02 -19.82
N ALA A 323 -8.30 -12.50 -19.41
CA ALA A 323 -7.90 -12.41 -18.01
C ALA A 323 -8.97 -11.71 -17.14
N LEU A 324 -9.49 -10.56 -17.59
CA LEU A 324 -10.58 -9.86 -16.90
C LEU A 324 -11.90 -10.63 -16.84
N SER A 325 -12.15 -11.57 -17.76
CA SER A 325 -13.32 -12.44 -17.74
C SER A 325 -13.16 -13.56 -16.69
N GLN A 326 -12.04 -14.29 -16.75
CA GLN A 326 -11.69 -15.35 -15.79
C GLN A 326 -11.64 -14.82 -14.35
N LEU A 327 -11.06 -13.63 -14.15
CA LEU A 327 -10.97 -13.00 -12.81
C LEU A 327 -12.33 -12.54 -12.27
N ARG A 328 -13.29 -12.14 -13.13
CA ARG A 328 -14.66 -11.83 -12.67
C ARG A 328 -15.37 -13.09 -12.18
N GLN A 329 -15.22 -14.20 -12.89
CA GLN A 329 -15.75 -15.50 -12.46
C GLN A 329 -15.13 -15.93 -11.12
N ALA A 330 -13.83 -15.68 -10.91
CA ALA A 330 -13.18 -15.92 -9.63
C ALA A 330 -13.73 -15.00 -8.51
N ALA A 331 -13.98 -13.73 -8.81
CA ALA A 331 -14.55 -12.75 -7.87
C ALA A 331 -16.05 -12.98 -7.58
N GLU A 332 -16.77 -13.72 -8.42
CA GLU A 332 -18.14 -14.18 -8.15
C GLU A 332 -18.16 -15.34 -7.13
N ILE A 333 -17.07 -16.10 -7.02
CA ILE A 333 -16.91 -17.21 -6.05
C ILE A 333 -16.29 -16.71 -4.74
N ASP A 334 -15.16 -15.99 -4.81
CA ASP A 334 -14.50 -15.34 -3.66
C ASP A 334 -14.26 -13.84 -3.94
N PRO A 335 -15.23 -12.97 -3.60
CA PRO A 335 -15.07 -11.53 -3.75
C PRO A 335 -13.96 -10.92 -2.88
N ALA A 336 -13.57 -11.60 -1.80
CA ALA A 336 -12.57 -11.14 -0.83
C ALA A 336 -11.14 -11.50 -1.23
N ASN A 337 -10.95 -12.27 -2.31
CA ASN A 337 -9.66 -12.74 -2.75
C ASN A 337 -8.72 -11.59 -3.17
N ALA A 338 -7.72 -11.31 -2.34
CA ALA A 338 -6.82 -10.17 -2.55
C ALA A 338 -6.02 -10.28 -3.87
N GLU A 339 -5.66 -11.48 -4.32
CA GLU A 339 -4.93 -11.63 -5.59
C GLU A 339 -5.85 -11.39 -6.79
N VAL A 340 -7.08 -11.91 -6.78
CA VAL A 340 -8.07 -11.65 -7.83
C VAL A 340 -8.29 -10.14 -7.98
N GLN A 341 -8.48 -9.41 -6.88
CA GLN A 341 -8.67 -7.96 -6.92
C GLN A 341 -7.43 -7.20 -7.46
N GLN A 342 -6.22 -7.62 -7.08
CA GLN A 342 -4.98 -7.03 -7.59
C GLN A 342 -4.78 -7.29 -9.09
N LEU A 343 -4.98 -8.53 -9.55
CA LEU A 343 -4.89 -8.89 -10.97
C LEU A 343 -6.00 -8.22 -11.80
N MET A 344 -7.22 -8.06 -11.27
CA MET A 344 -8.29 -7.30 -11.93
C MET A 344 -7.92 -5.83 -12.12
N LEU A 345 -7.28 -5.20 -11.12
CA LEU A 345 -6.76 -3.84 -11.26
C LEU A 345 -5.66 -3.76 -12.33
N ALA A 346 -4.70 -4.69 -12.30
CA ALA A 346 -3.59 -4.74 -13.24
C ALA A 346 -4.07 -4.96 -14.69
N ALA A 347 -4.81 -6.04 -14.96
CA ALA A 347 -5.40 -6.31 -16.27
C ALA A 347 -6.35 -5.18 -16.70
N GLY A 348 -7.10 -4.60 -15.75
CA GLY A 348 -7.97 -3.45 -15.97
C GLY A 348 -7.25 -2.14 -16.32
N THR A 349 -5.97 -1.98 -15.98
CA THR A 349 -5.15 -0.85 -16.46
C THR A 349 -4.53 -1.14 -17.82
N GLN A 350 -3.97 -2.34 -18.03
CA GLN A 350 -3.39 -2.71 -19.33
C GLN A 350 -4.43 -2.74 -20.44
N GLN A 351 -5.62 -3.32 -20.21
CA GLN A 351 -6.70 -3.33 -21.21
C GLN A 351 -7.17 -1.92 -21.60
N ARG A 352 -7.17 -0.97 -20.66
CA ARG A 352 -7.49 0.45 -20.95
C ARG A 352 -6.37 1.14 -21.73
N ARG A 353 -5.12 0.77 -21.47
CA ARG A 353 -3.95 1.26 -22.21
C ARG A 353 -3.96 0.74 -23.64
N GLU A 354 -4.02 -0.57 -23.83
CA GLU A 354 -4.08 -1.24 -25.14
C GLU A 354 -5.23 -0.68 -25.99
N ARG A 355 -6.44 -0.58 -25.42
CA ARG A 355 -7.61 -0.02 -26.12
C ARG A 355 -7.48 1.46 -26.44
N ARG A 356 -6.69 2.23 -25.68
CA ARG A 356 -6.33 3.63 -26.01
C ARG A 356 -5.30 3.67 -27.12
N GLU A 357 -4.28 2.81 -27.08
CA GLU A 357 -3.23 2.73 -28.10
C GLU A 357 -3.82 2.30 -29.46
N GLN A 358 -4.70 1.29 -29.51
CA GLN A 358 -5.47 0.90 -30.69
C GLN A 358 -6.40 2.02 -31.21
N LEU A 359 -7.06 2.76 -30.31
CA LEU A 359 -7.92 3.88 -30.69
C LEU A 359 -7.10 5.05 -31.26
N LEU A 360 -5.95 5.37 -30.67
CA LEU A 360 -5.02 6.38 -31.15
C LEU A 360 -4.40 6.00 -32.50
N GLU A 361 -4.03 4.73 -32.69
CA GLU A 361 -3.54 4.22 -33.97
C GLU A 361 -4.60 4.38 -35.07
N LYS A 362 -5.85 3.95 -34.81
CA LYS A 362 -6.96 4.11 -35.74
C LYS A 362 -7.26 5.59 -36.06
N ILE A 363 -7.25 6.46 -35.06
CA ILE A 363 -7.42 7.92 -35.25
C ILE A 363 -6.27 8.48 -36.08
N ALA A 364 -5.03 8.04 -35.84
CA ALA A 364 -3.85 8.50 -36.56
C ALA A 364 -3.83 8.04 -38.03
N THR A 365 -4.28 6.82 -38.34
CA THR A 365 -4.44 6.37 -39.73
C THR A 365 -5.58 7.10 -40.43
N GLU A 366 -6.74 7.27 -39.77
CA GLU A 366 -7.86 8.05 -40.32
C GLU A 366 -7.50 9.53 -40.57
N ILE A 367 -6.66 10.16 -39.75
CA ILE A 367 -6.18 11.54 -40.00
C ILE A 367 -5.18 11.56 -41.16
N ARG A 368 -4.19 10.66 -41.18
CA ARG A 368 -3.18 10.60 -42.26
C ARG A 368 -3.81 10.32 -43.63
N GLU A 369 -4.79 9.43 -43.71
CA GLU A 369 -5.55 9.19 -44.95
C GLU A 369 -6.26 10.44 -45.49
N SER A 370 -6.69 11.37 -44.64
CA SER A 370 -7.23 12.65 -45.09
C SER A 370 -6.14 13.62 -45.54
N LEU A 371 -5.00 13.68 -44.83
CA LEU A 371 -3.84 14.51 -45.19
C LEU A 371 -3.22 14.10 -46.53
N ASP A 372 -3.05 12.80 -46.78
CA ASP A 372 -2.46 12.26 -48.01
C ASP A 372 -3.43 12.36 -49.22
N ARG A 373 -4.68 12.77 -48.99
CA ARG A 373 -5.68 13.11 -50.04
C ARG A 373 -5.87 14.62 -50.22
N GLU A 374 -5.11 15.47 -49.52
CA GLU A 374 -5.29 16.92 -49.41
C GLU A 374 -6.69 17.36 -48.90
N ASP A 375 -7.46 16.47 -48.26
CA ASP A 375 -8.76 16.78 -47.67
C ASP A 375 -8.57 17.36 -46.26
N PHE A 376 -8.12 18.62 -46.23
CA PHE A 376 -7.83 19.34 -44.99
C PHE A 376 -9.07 19.60 -44.14
N GLU A 377 -10.27 19.72 -44.72
CA GLU A 377 -11.51 19.87 -43.93
C GLU A 377 -11.88 18.58 -43.20
N GLN A 378 -11.77 17.42 -43.85
CA GLN A 378 -11.95 16.14 -43.14
C GLN A 378 -10.84 15.89 -42.12
N ALA A 379 -9.58 16.24 -42.42
CA ALA A 379 -8.48 16.12 -41.46
C ALA A 379 -8.74 16.97 -40.21
N GLU A 380 -9.15 18.23 -40.37
CA GLU A 380 -9.43 19.17 -39.28
C GLU A 380 -10.63 18.75 -38.44
N ASN A 381 -11.71 18.25 -39.07
CA ASN A 381 -12.85 17.66 -38.36
C ASN A 381 -12.48 16.37 -37.59
N ARG A 382 -11.60 15.52 -38.14
CA ARG A 382 -11.11 14.31 -37.45
C ARG A 382 -10.21 14.68 -36.26
N VAL A 383 -9.29 15.63 -36.44
CA VAL A 383 -8.42 16.17 -35.37
C VAL A 383 -9.26 16.82 -34.26
N ALA A 384 -10.27 17.62 -34.59
CA ALA A 384 -11.13 18.26 -33.60
C ALA A 384 -11.87 17.23 -32.72
N ARG A 385 -12.56 16.26 -33.34
CA ARG A 385 -13.24 15.17 -32.62
C ARG A 385 -12.28 14.30 -31.80
N ALA A 386 -11.06 14.09 -32.29
CA ALA A 386 -10.03 13.36 -31.57
C ALA A 386 -9.56 14.13 -30.31
N LEU A 387 -9.41 15.45 -30.39
CA LEU A 387 -9.07 16.31 -29.25
C LEU A 387 -10.24 16.47 -28.25
N GLU A 388 -11.49 16.41 -28.70
CA GLU A 388 -12.66 16.34 -27.82
C GLU A 388 -12.70 15.03 -27.03
N ALA A 389 -12.37 13.91 -27.67
CA ALA A 389 -12.36 12.58 -27.04
C ALA A 389 -11.13 12.32 -26.15
N LEU A 390 -9.96 12.86 -26.53
CA LEU A 390 -8.67 12.65 -25.87
C LEU A 390 -7.90 13.98 -25.76
N PRO A 391 -8.37 14.93 -24.91
CA PRO A 391 -7.77 16.25 -24.78
C PRO A 391 -6.33 16.18 -24.26
N GLY A 392 -5.42 16.87 -24.95
CA GLY A 392 -4.01 16.95 -24.58
C GLY A 392 -3.14 15.75 -24.96
N ASP A 393 -3.64 14.79 -25.74
CA ASP A 393 -2.82 13.67 -26.22
C ASP A 393 -1.71 14.16 -27.17
N SER A 394 -0.46 13.76 -26.88
CA SER A 394 0.72 14.20 -27.63
C SER A 394 0.71 13.78 -29.10
N LEU A 395 0.15 12.61 -29.44
CA LEU A 395 0.12 12.14 -30.82
C LEU A 395 -0.89 12.95 -31.65
N ILE A 396 -2.07 13.23 -31.07
CA ILE A 396 -3.11 14.03 -31.73
C ILE A 396 -2.64 15.49 -31.90
N LEU A 397 -1.94 16.05 -30.90
CA LEU A 397 -1.32 17.37 -31.01
C LEU A 397 -0.21 17.43 -32.07
N GLN A 398 0.63 16.38 -32.21
CA GLN A 398 1.61 16.29 -33.29
C GLN A 398 0.95 16.23 -34.68
N LEU A 399 -0.09 15.41 -34.84
CA LEU A 399 -0.85 15.31 -36.09
C LEU A 399 -1.57 16.63 -36.42
N LYS A 400 -2.03 17.39 -35.41
CA LYS A 400 -2.56 18.73 -35.62
C LYS A 400 -1.50 19.67 -36.21
N ILE A 401 -0.29 19.68 -35.66
CA ILE A 401 0.81 20.53 -36.16
C ILE A 401 1.22 20.11 -37.58
N GLU A 402 1.26 18.80 -37.87
CA GLU A 402 1.49 18.29 -39.24
C GLU A 402 0.40 18.76 -40.21
N MET A 403 -0.88 18.68 -39.80
CA MET A 403 -2.02 19.15 -40.58
C MET A 403 -1.94 20.67 -40.86
N GLU A 404 -1.71 21.49 -39.83
CA GLU A 404 -1.58 22.95 -39.98
C GLU A 404 -0.43 23.30 -40.93
N SER A 405 0.72 22.62 -40.80
CA SER A 405 1.88 22.78 -41.69
C SER A 405 1.56 22.42 -43.15
N ARG A 406 1.02 21.22 -43.42
CA ARG A 406 0.65 20.79 -44.78
C ARG A 406 -0.44 21.67 -45.40
N LYS A 407 -1.42 22.13 -44.60
CA LYS A 407 -2.50 23.04 -45.02
C LYS A 407 -1.94 24.40 -45.44
N GLN A 408 -1.01 24.96 -44.64
CA GLN A 408 -0.31 26.19 -44.97
C GLN A 408 0.61 26.04 -46.19
N GLU A 409 1.28 24.91 -46.34
CA GLU A 409 2.11 24.64 -47.53
C GLU A 409 1.27 24.54 -48.80
N SER A 410 0.18 23.75 -48.81
CA SER A 410 -0.73 23.65 -49.97
C SER A 410 -1.35 25.00 -50.33
N ALA A 411 -1.71 25.82 -49.34
CA ALA A 411 -2.17 27.20 -49.56
C ALA A 411 -1.08 28.10 -50.17
N SER A 412 0.15 28.06 -49.64
CA SER A 412 1.29 28.83 -50.17
C SER A 412 1.64 28.39 -51.59
N GLN A 413 1.65 27.09 -51.89
CA GLN A 413 1.87 26.58 -53.24
C GLN A 413 0.79 27.04 -54.25
N LYS A 414 -0.47 27.17 -53.82
CA LYS A 414 -1.56 27.75 -54.64
C LYS A 414 -1.31 29.23 -54.95
N VAL A 415 -1.03 30.04 -53.93
CA VAL A 415 -0.69 31.47 -54.07
C VAL A 415 0.51 31.68 -55.00
N VAL A 416 1.58 30.87 -54.82
CA VAL A 416 2.78 30.92 -55.68
C VAL A 416 2.44 30.58 -57.13
N ARG A 417 1.62 29.55 -57.37
CA ARG A 417 1.19 29.14 -58.72
C ARG A 417 0.37 30.23 -59.41
N GLU A 418 -0.58 30.84 -58.71
CA GLU A 418 -1.42 31.92 -59.22
C GLU A 418 -0.61 33.20 -59.49
N THR A 419 0.30 33.57 -58.58
CA THR A 419 1.20 34.71 -58.74
C THR A 419 2.10 34.52 -59.97
N MET A 420 2.71 33.35 -60.13
CA MET A 420 3.60 33.06 -61.26
C MET A 420 2.89 33.09 -62.63
N LEU A 421 1.60 32.73 -62.69
CA LEU A 421 0.80 32.89 -63.91
C LEU A 421 0.58 34.37 -64.25
N GLN A 422 0.13 35.18 -63.29
CA GLN A 422 -0.09 36.63 -63.50
C GLN A 422 1.20 37.37 -63.89
N VAL A 423 2.34 36.93 -63.35
CA VAL A 423 3.68 37.47 -63.68
C VAL A 423 4.12 37.06 -65.08
N HIS A 424 3.78 35.85 -65.54
CA HIS A 424 4.08 35.42 -66.91
C HIS A 424 3.39 36.31 -67.96
N ASP A 425 2.11 36.60 -67.76
CA ASP A 425 1.32 37.41 -68.69
C ASP A 425 1.83 38.87 -68.76
N LEU A 426 2.21 39.45 -67.62
CA LEU A 426 2.61 40.87 -67.52
C LEU A 426 4.08 41.16 -67.84
N LEU A 427 4.94 40.14 -67.95
CA LEU A 427 6.37 40.27 -68.25
C LEU A 427 6.65 41.01 -69.57
N ALA A 428 5.79 40.85 -70.58
CA ALA A 428 5.95 41.45 -71.90
C ALA A 428 5.42 42.91 -71.97
N GLU A 429 4.39 43.25 -71.20
CA GLU A 429 3.71 44.55 -71.29
C GLU A 429 4.20 45.57 -70.26
N ASN A 430 4.43 45.14 -69.02
CA ASN A 430 4.80 46.05 -67.92
C ASN A 430 5.63 45.36 -66.83
N PRO A 431 6.96 45.27 -66.99
CA PRO A 431 7.84 44.63 -66.02
C PRO A 431 7.89 45.33 -64.65
N ALA A 432 7.41 46.58 -64.53
CA ALA A 432 7.27 47.24 -63.23
C ALA A 432 6.03 46.71 -62.46
N ARG A 433 4.89 46.56 -63.14
CA ARG A 433 3.67 46.01 -62.53
C ARG A 433 3.79 44.52 -62.21
N ALA A 434 4.53 43.76 -63.03
CA ALA A 434 4.88 42.38 -62.70
C ALA A 434 5.69 42.28 -61.39
N LEU A 435 6.51 43.29 -61.06
CA LEU A 435 7.27 43.30 -59.80
C LEU A 435 6.37 43.52 -58.58
N GLU A 436 5.41 44.44 -58.68
CA GLU A 436 4.41 44.69 -57.62
C GLU A 436 3.60 43.42 -57.29
N ILE A 437 3.26 42.61 -58.29
CA ILE A 437 2.53 41.35 -58.12
C ILE A 437 3.39 40.27 -57.45
N ILE A 438 4.69 40.17 -57.79
CA ILE A 438 5.61 39.29 -57.04
C ILE A 438 5.73 39.74 -55.58
N GLU A 439 5.77 41.05 -55.31
CA GLU A 439 5.83 41.57 -53.94
C GLU A 439 4.53 41.33 -53.15
N GLN A 440 3.36 41.36 -53.80
CA GLN A 440 2.08 40.96 -53.19
C GLN A 440 2.01 39.44 -52.94
N GLY A 441 2.48 38.62 -53.88
CA GLY A 441 2.59 37.16 -53.69
C GLY A 441 3.53 36.79 -52.54
N LEU A 442 4.68 37.49 -52.42
CA LEU A 442 5.62 37.32 -51.30
C LEU A 442 5.06 37.83 -49.95
N ALA A 443 4.13 38.78 -49.95
CA ALA A 443 3.44 39.18 -48.71
C ALA A 443 2.49 38.08 -48.19
N LEU A 444 2.03 37.18 -49.07
CA LEU A 444 1.14 36.06 -48.75
C LEU A 444 1.88 34.71 -48.61
N ALA A 445 3.04 34.55 -49.27
CA ALA A 445 3.92 33.38 -49.18
C ALA A 445 5.41 33.81 -49.06
N PRO A 446 5.85 34.33 -47.89
CA PRO A 446 7.17 34.95 -47.74
C PRO A 446 8.35 34.02 -48.02
N ASP A 447 8.23 32.76 -47.60
CA ASP A 447 9.27 31.73 -47.70
C ASP A 447 9.36 31.08 -49.11
N SER A 448 8.61 31.61 -50.09
CA SER A 448 8.64 31.13 -51.47
C SER A 448 9.95 31.49 -52.18
N GLU A 449 10.90 30.54 -52.20
CA GLU A 449 12.15 30.69 -52.93
C GLU A 449 11.92 31.02 -54.43
N THR A 450 10.92 30.42 -55.07
CA THR A 450 10.59 30.65 -56.48
C THR A 450 10.12 32.08 -56.76
N LEU A 451 9.31 32.69 -55.88
CA LEU A 451 8.96 34.11 -55.99
C LEU A 451 10.15 35.02 -55.66
N GLN A 452 10.99 34.68 -54.68
CA GLN A 452 12.21 35.44 -54.37
C GLN A 452 13.21 35.46 -55.54
N GLN A 453 13.46 34.30 -56.17
CA GLN A 453 14.30 34.20 -57.37
C GLN A 453 13.72 35.02 -58.54
N SER A 454 12.40 34.91 -58.78
CA SER A 454 11.71 35.67 -59.83
C SER A 454 11.78 37.19 -59.61
N LYS A 455 11.63 37.64 -58.37
CA LYS A 455 11.82 39.05 -57.97
C LYS A 455 13.21 39.55 -58.32
N ALA A 456 14.25 38.79 -57.97
CA ALA A 456 15.65 39.16 -58.23
C ALA A 456 15.94 39.28 -59.73
N HIS A 457 15.42 38.33 -60.54
CA HIS A 457 15.60 38.35 -62.00
C HIS A 457 14.93 39.58 -62.65
N LEU A 458 13.68 39.87 -62.28
CA LEU A 458 12.94 41.01 -62.80
C LEU A 458 13.55 42.36 -62.41
N GLN A 459 14.06 42.49 -61.18
CA GLN A 459 14.79 43.67 -60.73
C GLN A 459 16.11 43.89 -61.50
N ALA A 460 16.80 42.82 -61.91
CA ALA A 460 18.00 42.93 -62.75
C ALA A 460 17.66 43.48 -64.14
N HIS A 461 16.61 42.96 -64.78
CA HIS A 461 16.16 43.42 -66.10
C HIS A 461 15.76 44.92 -66.10
N LEU A 462 15.01 45.35 -65.08
CA LEU A 462 14.62 46.77 -64.91
C LEU A 462 15.82 47.73 -64.71
N ARG A 463 16.94 47.25 -64.14
CA ARG A 463 18.17 48.05 -64.03
C ARG A 463 18.88 48.20 -65.37
N GLN A 464 18.90 47.15 -66.18
CA GLN A 464 19.52 47.17 -67.51
C GLN A 464 18.86 48.20 -68.44
N LEU A 465 17.52 48.23 -68.49
CA LEU A 465 16.74 49.17 -69.30
C LEU A 465 16.96 50.64 -68.91
N LYS A 466 17.23 50.94 -67.64
CA LYS A 466 17.55 52.31 -67.18
C LYS A 466 18.97 52.72 -67.55
N SER A 467 19.92 51.79 -67.55
CA SER A 467 21.33 52.05 -67.90
C SER A 467 21.53 52.35 -69.39
N THR A 468 20.72 51.77 -70.29
CA THR A 468 20.79 52.08 -71.73
C THR A 468 20.33 53.51 -72.02
N ALA A 469 19.17 53.93 -71.48
CA ALA A 469 18.63 55.27 -71.72
C ALA A 469 19.55 56.41 -71.23
N ALA A 470 20.22 56.23 -70.09
CA ALA A 470 21.14 57.23 -69.54
C ALA A 470 22.37 57.48 -70.45
N ARG A 471 22.88 56.43 -71.12
CA ARG A 471 24.05 56.52 -72.01
C ARG A 471 23.79 57.37 -73.26
N GLU A 472 22.56 57.37 -73.78
CA GLU A 472 22.19 58.08 -75.01
C GLU A 472 22.09 59.60 -74.80
N ASP A 473 21.52 60.04 -73.68
CA ASP A 473 21.42 61.45 -73.29
C ASP A 473 22.79 62.12 -73.11
N VAL A 474 23.76 61.42 -72.52
CA VAL A 474 25.12 61.95 -72.30
C VAL A 474 25.91 62.06 -73.62
N LEU A 475 25.73 61.13 -74.56
CA LEU A 475 26.30 61.24 -75.91
C LEU A 475 25.80 62.49 -76.65
N ALA A 476 24.49 62.77 -76.60
CA ALA A 476 23.91 63.95 -77.23
C ALA A 476 24.50 65.27 -76.68
N LYS A 477 24.71 65.36 -75.36
CA LYS A 477 25.30 66.54 -74.71
C LYS A 477 26.76 66.76 -75.11
N ALA A 478 27.56 65.69 -75.17
CA ALA A 478 28.96 65.78 -75.59
C ALA A 478 29.13 66.26 -77.04
N HIS A 479 28.24 65.82 -77.96
CA HIS A 479 28.22 66.32 -79.34
C HIS A 479 27.95 67.83 -79.44
N SER A 480 27.05 68.39 -78.62
CA SER A 480 26.74 69.83 -78.63
C SER A 480 27.93 70.68 -78.19
N ALA A 481 28.60 70.30 -77.09
CA ALA A 481 29.75 71.05 -76.56
C ALA A 481 30.94 71.11 -77.55
N LEU A 482 31.13 70.06 -78.36
CA LEU A 482 32.13 70.05 -79.44
C LEU A 482 31.77 71.00 -80.59
N ALA A 483 30.50 71.07 -80.98
CA ALA A 483 30.04 71.96 -82.05
C ALA A 483 30.22 73.45 -81.69
N GLU A 484 30.07 73.77 -80.40
CA GLU A 484 30.24 75.13 -79.85
C GLU A 484 31.70 75.49 -79.53
N GLN A 485 32.67 74.66 -79.94
CA GLN A 485 34.12 74.83 -79.71
C GLN A 485 34.53 74.88 -78.23
N ARG A 486 33.68 74.42 -77.30
CA ARG A 486 33.97 74.38 -75.87
C ARG A 486 34.69 73.08 -75.51
N PHE A 487 35.89 72.93 -76.06
CA PHE A 487 36.68 71.69 -76.00
C PHE A 487 36.96 71.19 -74.57
N THR A 488 37.04 72.10 -73.58
CA THR A 488 37.19 71.77 -72.16
C THR A 488 35.92 71.23 -71.50
N GLU A 489 34.75 71.77 -71.85
CA GLU A 489 33.43 71.33 -71.37
C GLU A 489 33.03 69.98 -71.98
N ALA A 490 33.25 69.81 -73.30
CA ALA A 490 33.05 68.54 -73.98
C ALA A 490 33.88 67.40 -73.37
N ARG A 491 35.14 67.70 -73.01
CA ARG A 491 36.06 66.74 -72.41
C ARG A 491 35.57 66.24 -71.04
N SER A 492 35.16 67.14 -70.14
CA SER A 492 34.79 66.75 -68.76
C SER A 492 33.51 65.91 -68.73
N LEU A 493 32.53 66.22 -69.59
CA LEU A 493 31.31 65.42 -69.76
C LEU A 493 31.65 63.98 -70.18
N LEU A 494 32.54 63.81 -71.17
CA LEU A 494 32.96 62.49 -71.65
C LEU A 494 33.77 61.70 -70.61
N GLU A 495 34.67 62.36 -69.88
CA GLU A 495 35.45 61.71 -68.80
C GLU A 495 34.52 61.23 -67.66
N SER A 496 33.48 62.00 -67.31
CA SER A 496 32.47 61.56 -66.32
C SER A 496 31.59 60.41 -66.82
N ALA A 497 31.18 60.43 -68.09
CA ALA A 497 30.38 59.37 -68.70
C ALA A 497 31.09 58.01 -68.69
N ILE A 498 32.38 58.01 -69.01
CA ILE A 498 33.23 56.81 -69.01
C ILE A 498 33.38 56.25 -67.58
N ALA A 499 33.48 57.12 -66.57
CA ALA A 499 33.61 56.70 -65.17
C ALA A 499 32.31 56.08 -64.61
N GLU A 500 31.14 56.61 -64.94
CA GLU A 500 29.86 56.13 -64.40
C GLU A 500 29.25 54.97 -65.22
N HIS A 501 29.50 54.92 -66.53
CA HIS A 501 28.82 53.97 -67.43
C HIS A 501 29.76 53.05 -68.24
N GLY A 502 31.08 53.19 -68.05
CA GLY A 502 32.10 52.40 -68.74
C GLY A 502 32.48 52.92 -70.13
N THR A 503 33.65 52.50 -70.62
CA THR A 503 34.18 52.86 -71.93
C THR A 503 33.31 52.34 -73.07
N ASN A 504 33.07 53.19 -74.07
CA ASN A 504 32.40 52.86 -75.33
C ASN A 504 33.13 53.57 -76.48
N GLU A 505 33.18 52.99 -77.68
CA GLU A 505 33.93 53.54 -78.83
C GLU A 505 33.49 54.98 -79.16
N ASN A 506 32.20 55.27 -79.05
CA ASN A 506 31.65 56.61 -79.30
C ASN A 506 32.18 57.66 -78.30
N PHE A 507 32.33 57.32 -77.02
CA PHE A 507 32.90 58.24 -76.04
C PHE A 507 34.39 58.49 -76.32
N ASP A 508 35.13 57.44 -76.66
CA ASP A 508 36.58 57.49 -76.84
C ASP A 508 37.00 58.24 -78.13
N GLN A 509 36.19 58.18 -79.19
CA GLN A 509 36.38 58.99 -80.40
C GLN A 509 36.15 60.49 -80.14
N LEU A 510 35.07 60.85 -79.43
CA LEU A 510 34.75 62.26 -79.12
C LEU A 510 35.74 62.88 -78.13
N LEU A 511 36.31 62.09 -77.21
CA LEU A 511 37.32 62.57 -76.26
C LEU A 511 38.60 63.01 -76.98
N LYS A 512 38.98 62.30 -78.06
CA LYS A 512 40.15 62.63 -78.89
C LYS A 512 39.94 63.91 -79.71
N THR A 513 38.73 64.17 -80.21
CA THR A 513 38.45 65.43 -80.94
C THR A 513 38.43 66.64 -80.01
N ALA A 514 37.95 66.49 -78.77
CA ALA A 514 38.05 67.53 -77.74
C ALA A 514 39.51 67.93 -77.46
N GLN A 515 40.37 66.95 -77.22
CA GLN A 515 41.78 67.20 -76.87
C GLN A 515 42.57 67.90 -77.99
N ALA A 516 42.25 67.62 -79.26
CA ALA A 516 42.91 68.26 -80.40
C ALA A 516 42.58 69.76 -80.55
N GLY A 517 41.35 70.17 -80.20
CA GLY A 517 40.93 71.57 -80.26
C GLY A 517 41.67 72.47 -79.26
N GLN A 518 41.79 72.02 -78.01
CA GLN A 518 42.41 72.80 -76.93
C GLN A 518 43.86 73.22 -77.23
N GLN A 519 44.67 72.31 -77.81
CA GLN A 519 46.09 72.58 -78.13
C GLN A 519 46.31 73.65 -79.21
N SER A 520 45.25 74.09 -79.89
CA SER A 520 45.29 75.13 -80.93
C SER A 520 45.24 76.56 -80.35
N GLU A 521 44.54 76.76 -79.23
CA GLU A 521 44.35 78.08 -78.63
C GLU A 521 45.56 78.56 -77.84
N GLU A 522 46.16 77.66 -77.05
CA GLU A 522 47.32 77.94 -76.18
C GLU A 522 48.50 78.55 -76.98
N ARG A 523 48.66 78.15 -78.25
CA ARG A 523 49.71 78.65 -79.15
C ARG A 523 49.53 80.11 -79.60
N LYS A 524 48.31 80.65 -79.55
CA LYS A 524 48.02 82.03 -79.99
C LYS A 524 48.39 83.08 -78.95
N HIS A 525 48.25 82.76 -77.67
CA HIS A 525 48.49 83.72 -76.58
C HIS A 525 49.98 84.06 -76.39
N GLU A 526 50.89 83.09 -76.58
CA GLU A 526 52.32 83.30 -76.34
C GLU A 526 52.94 84.35 -77.27
N GLN A 527 52.51 84.41 -78.53
CA GLN A 527 53.06 85.36 -79.52
C GLN A 527 52.75 86.83 -79.20
N GLN A 528 51.62 87.12 -78.55
CA GLN A 528 51.21 88.50 -78.25
C GLN A 528 52.07 89.14 -77.16
N ARG A 529 52.65 88.34 -76.25
CA ARG A 529 53.41 88.84 -75.09
C ARG A 529 54.75 89.47 -75.49
N GLN A 530 55.40 88.95 -76.53
CA GLN A 530 56.78 89.30 -76.91
C GLN A 530 56.90 90.65 -77.64
N SER A 531 55.80 91.27 -78.07
CA SER A 531 55.81 92.58 -78.73
C SER A 531 55.86 93.75 -77.74
N ALA A 532 55.16 93.64 -76.61
CA ALA A 532 54.98 94.74 -75.66
C ALA A 532 56.27 95.16 -74.94
N GLU A 533 57.16 94.21 -74.64
CA GLU A 533 58.38 94.47 -73.86
C GLU A 533 59.44 95.29 -74.63
N LYS A 534 59.37 95.34 -75.97
CA LYS A 534 60.35 96.09 -76.80
C LYS A 534 60.15 97.60 -76.75
N LEU A 535 58.90 98.07 -76.82
CA LEU A 535 58.59 99.49 -77.05
C LEU A 535 59.10 100.39 -75.91
N ALA A 536 58.94 99.93 -74.66
CA ALA A 536 59.32 100.67 -73.46
C ALA A 536 60.83 100.97 -73.33
N ALA A 537 61.70 100.20 -74.02
CA ALA A 537 63.14 100.40 -73.97
C ALA A 537 63.62 101.58 -74.85
N LEU A 538 62.86 101.96 -75.88
CA LEU A 538 63.21 103.03 -76.81
C LEU A 538 63.08 104.42 -76.16
N GLU A 539 61.93 104.68 -75.53
CA GLU A 539 61.58 105.99 -74.95
C GLU A 539 62.58 106.43 -73.88
N GLN A 540 63.01 105.49 -73.02
CA GLN A 540 63.93 105.75 -71.92
C GLN A 540 65.32 106.20 -72.40
N ALA A 541 65.76 105.73 -73.59
CA ALA A 541 67.06 106.11 -74.15
C ALA A 541 67.05 107.55 -74.68
N VAL A 542 65.99 107.97 -75.37
CA VAL A 542 65.86 109.33 -75.94
C VAL A 542 65.83 110.39 -74.84
N ALA A 543 65.05 110.17 -73.78
CA ALA A 543 64.97 111.09 -72.64
C ALA A 543 66.33 111.36 -71.96
N SER A 544 67.27 110.40 -72.03
CA SER A 544 68.62 110.57 -71.49
C SER A 544 69.53 111.45 -72.37
N PHE A 545 69.30 111.47 -73.68
CA PHE A 545 70.05 112.31 -74.62
C PHE A 545 69.71 113.79 -74.42
N ASP A 546 68.42 114.13 -74.38
CA ASP A 546 67.95 115.51 -74.27
C ASP A 546 68.48 116.22 -73.02
N LYS A 547 68.50 115.52 -71.88
CA LYS A 547 69.05 116.04 -70.63
C LYS A 547 70.54 116.38 -70.75
N CYS A 548 71.35 115.48 -71.31
CA CYS A 548 72.78 115.72 -71.51
C CYS A 548 73.09 116.82 -72.54
N LEU A 549 72.15 117.15 -73.43
CA LEU A 549 72.30 118.23 -74.41
C LEU A 549 72.06 119.62 -73.82
N ALA A 550 71.33 119.71 -72.70
CA ALA A 550 71.10 120.94 -71.96
C ALA A 550 72.30 121.33 -71.07
N ASP A 551 73.01 120.34 -70.52
CA ASP A 551 74.19 120.51 -69.66
C ASP A 551 75.51 120.79 -70.45
N ASP A 552 75.42 121.02 -71.77
CA ASP A 552 76.54 121.21 -72.72
C ASP A 552 77.60 120.06 -72.79
N ASP A 553 77.35 118.88 -72.17
CA ASP A 553 78.19 117.67 -72.31
C ASP A 553 77.93 116.92 -73.63
N LEU A 554 78.34 117.55 -74.72
CA LEU A 554 78.31 117.05 -76.10
C LEU A 554 79.04 115.68 -76.27
N LYS A 555 79.89 115.27 -75.32
CA LYS A 555 80.66 114.03 -75.36
C LYS A 555 79.99 112.85 -74.63
N ARG A 556 78.91 113.09 -73.88
CA ARG A 556 78.16 112.04 -73.16
C ARG A 556 76.80 111.74 -73.74
N CYS A 557 76.12 112.73 -74.32
CA CYS A 557 74.69 112.65 -74.68
C CYS A 557 74.26 111.46 -75.53
N MET A 558 75.09 110.96 -76.47
CA MET A 558 74.68 109.91 -77.41
C MET A 558 74.70 108.47 -76.84
N ARG A 559 75.41 108.20 -75.74
CA ARG A 559 75.83 106.83 -75.39
C ARG A 559 74.69 105.84 -75.18
N SER A 560 73.59 106.25 -74.55
CA SER A 560 72.46 105.37 -74.26
C SER A 560 71.76 104.88 -75.54
N LEU A 561 71.68 105.74 -76.56
CA LEU A 561 71.11 105.41 -77.88
C LEU A 561 72.08 104.53 -78.69
N GLU A 562 73.39 104.82 -78.62
CA GLU A 562 74.45 104.01 -79.23
C GLU A 562 74.55 102.59 -78.61
N GLU A 563 74.13 102.41 -77.36
CA GLU A 563 74.08 101.09 -76.71
C GLU A 563 72.78 100.34 -77.01
N LEU A 564 71.63 101.03 -77.09
CA LEU A 564 70.35 100.41 -77.46
C LEU A 564 70.41 99.78 -78.86
N ALA A 565 70.94 100.53 -79.83
CA ALA A 565 71.07 100.09 -81.23
C ALA A 565 71.91 98.80 -81.39
N LYS A 566 72.86 98.55 -80.49
CA LYS A 566 73.67 97.31 -80.49
C LYS A 566 72.90 96.09 -80.01
N ARG A 567 71.74 96.26 -79.37
CA ARG A 567 70.89 95.17 -78.85
C ARG A 567 69.66 94.92 -79.74
N SER A 568 69.11 95.96 -80.37
CA SER A 568 67.97 95.86 -81.27
C SER A 568 68.32 95.37 -82.69
N GLY A 569 69.57 95.59 -83.14
CA GLY A 569 70.00 95.25 -84.50
C GLY A 569 69.56 96.29 -85.52
N GLU A 570 69.14 95.85 -86.71
CA GLU A 570 68.78 96.69 -87.87
C GLU A 570 67.44 97.47 -87.73
N ASP A 571 66.93 97.61 -86.51
CA ASP A 571 65.64 98.19 -86.19
C ASP A 571 65.56 99.69 -86.58
N GLU A 572 64.67 100.02 -87.53
CA GLU A 572 64.64 101.35 -88.17
C GLU A 572 64.16 102.47 -87.24
N GLU A 573 63.30 102.18 -86.27
CA GLU A 573 62.86 103.16 -85.27
C GLU A 573 64.06 103.63 -84.40
N VAL A 574 64.98 102.71 -84.10
CA VAL A 574 66.22 102.99 -83.34
C VAL A 574 67.24 103.74 -84.21
N LYS A 575 67.37 103.38 -85.50
CA LYS A 575 68.24 104.08 -86.47
C LYS A 575 67.81 105.55 -86.66
N GLN A 576 66.52 105.82 -86.80
CA GLN A 576 66.00 107.19 -86.94
C GLN A 576 66.27 108.05 -85.70
N ALA A 577 66.05 107.51 -84.50
CA ALA A 577 66.31 108.22 -83.24
C ALA A 577 67.79 108.65 -83.11
N LEU A 578 68.74 107.78 -83.47
CA LEU A 578 70.16 108.08 -83.49
C LEU A 578 70.52 109.23 -84.45
N ALA A 579 69.96 109.22 -85.67
CA ALA A 579 70.24 110.24 -86.68
C ALA A 579 69.84 111.64 -86.21
N VAL A 580 68.60 111.80 -85.73
CA VAL A 580 68.06 113.08 -85.24
C VAL A 580 68.88 113.63 -84.07
N CYS A 581 69.22 112.79 -83.10
CA CYS A 581 70.01 113.18 -81.93
C CYS A 581 71.44 113.61 -82.31
N SER A 582 72.07 112.92 -83.26
CA SER A 582 73.43 113.25 -83.71
C SER A 582 73.53 114.66 -84.33
N SER A 583 72.49 115.07 -85.08
CA SER A 583 72.41 116.39 -85.72
C SER A 583 72.21 117.52 -84.71
N ARG A 584 71.32 117.32 -83.72
CA ARG A 584 71.05 118.30 -82.64
C ARG A 584 72.31 118.62 -81.83
N ARG A 585 73.19 117.64 -81.60
CA ARG A 585 74.53 117.87 -81.01
C ARG A 585 75.40 118.79 -81.87
N LYS A 586 75.40 118.61 -83.18
CA LYS A 586 76.29 119.34 -84.10
C LYS A 586 75.99 120.84 -84.08
N HIS A 587 74.73 121.23 -84.26
CA HIS A 587 74.31 122.63 -84.23
C HIS A 587 74.61 123.33 -82.90
N LYS A 588 74.45 122.64 -81.77
CA LYS A 588 74.77 123.16 -80.44
C LYS A 588 76.27 123.45 -80.28
N ALA A 589 77.14 122.59 -80.79
CA ALA A 589 78.59 122.81 -80.82
C ALA A 589 79.00 124.00 -81.71
N SER A 590 78.42 124.06 -82.92
CA SER A 590 78.60 125.14 -83.90
C SER A 590 78.30 126.53 -83.32
N ALA A 591 77.18 126.67 -82.60
CA ALA A 591 76.78 127.92 -81.95
C ALA A 591 77.78 128.41 -80.87
N ILE A 592 78.35 127.49 -80.09
CA ILE A 592 79.31 127.81 -79.02
C ILE A 592 80.59 128.44 -79.62
N LEU A 593 81.13 127.88 -80.70
CA LEU A 593 82.34 128.39 -81.35
C LEU A 593 82.16 129.79 -81.95
N ARG A 594 81.06 130.02 -82.67
CA ARG A 594 80.77 131.32 -83.31
C ARG A 594 80.74 132.46 -82.28
N SER A 595 80.14 132.23 -81.11
CA SER A 595 80.11 133.22 -80.03
C SER A 595 81.52 133.59 -79.51
N ALA A 596 82.42 132.60 -79.40
CA ALA A 596 83.78 132.81 -78.93
C ALA A 596 84.68 133.48 -79.99
N ALA A 597 84.47 133.20 -81.28
CA ALA A 597 85.14 133.89 -82.37
C ALA A 597 84.79 135.40 -82.38
N GLN A 598 83.50 135.74 -82.29
CA GLN A 598 83.04 137.13 -82.21
C GLN A 598 83.58 137.86 -80.98
N ALA A 599 83.56 137.21 -79.81
CA ALA A 599 84.15 137.75 -78.58
C ALA A 599 85.64 138.06 -78.74
N ALA A 600 86.41 137.18 -79.40
CA ALA A 600 87.82 137.39 -79.66
C ALA A 600 88.08 138.57 -80.61
N GLN A 601 87.30 138.71 -81.68
CA GLN A 601 87.40 139.83 -82.61
C GLN A 601 87.17 141.18 -81.89
N SER A 602 86.21 141.22 -80.95
CA SER A 602 85.93 142.39 -80.09
C SER A 602 87.04 142.74 -79.08
N ALA A 603 87.92 141.79 -78.76
CA ALA A 603 89.05 142.02 -77.86
C ALA A 603 90.29 142.52 -78.61
N LEU A 604 90.46 142.06 -79.86
CA LEU A 604 91.49 142.56 -80.78
C LEU A 604 91.32 144.06 -81.08
N THR A 605 90.11 144.50 -81.43
CA THR A 605 89.83 145.92 -81.72
C THR A 605 89.99 146.84 -80.51
N ARG A 606 89.86 146.30 -79.28
CA ARG A 606 90.13 147.02 -78.02
C ARG A 606 91.60 146.95 -77.56
N GLY A 607 92.51 146.37 -78.36
CA GLY A 607 93.94 146.27 -78.05
C GLY A 607 94.29 145.28 -76.93
N ALA A 608 93.37 144.40 -76.53
CA ALA A 608 93.50 143.50 -75.38
C ALA A 608 93.53 142.00 -75.78
N PRO A 609 94.54 141.52 -76.55
CA PRO A 609 94.51 140.18 -77.15
C PRO A 609 94.60 139.01 -76.14
N GLN A 610 94.94 139.29 -74.88
CA GLN A 610 94.84 138.32 -73.76
C GLN A 610 93.37 137.94 -73.45
N GLU A 611 92.42 138.86 -73.60
CA GLU A 611 90.99 138.57 -73.39
C GLU A 611 90.46 137.64 -74.49
N GLY A 612 90.76 137.96 -75.76
CA GLY A 612 90.31 137.17 -76.91
C GLY A 612 90.84 135.74 -76.93
N THR A 613 92.14 135.57 -76.65
CA THR A 613 92.72 134.22 -76.48
C THR A 613 92.12 133.43 -75.31
N THR A 614 91.60 134.11 -74.29
CA THR A 614 90.94 133.46 -73.14
C THR A 614 89.49 133.05 -73.46
N ALA A 615 88.75 133.87 -74.20
CA ALA A 615 87.41 133.54 -74.68
C ALA A 615 87.42 132.28 -75.57
N LEU A 616 88.33 132.24 -76.56
CA LEU A 616 88.47 131.11 -77.48
C LEU A 616 88.81 129.80 -76.75
N ARG A 617 89.78 129.83 -75.83
CA ARG A 617 90.20 128.62 -75.10
C ARG A 617 89.05 127.99 -74.28
N ARG A 618 88.04 128.78 -73.86
CA ARG A 618 86.87 128.25 -73.15
C ARG A 618 85.90 127.50 -74.06
N ALA A 619 85.79 127.86 -75.33
CA ALA A 619 84.91 127.19 -76.30
C ALA A 619 85.59 126.04 -77.08
N GLU A 620 86.90 125.86 -76.93
CA GLU A 620 87.71 124.89 -77.69
C GLU A 620 87.25 123.42 -77.55
N PHE A 621 86.50 123.06 -76.50
CA PHE A 621 85.92 121.72 -76.34
C PHE A 621 84.79 121.40 -77.33
N ALA A 622 84.13 122.41 -77.91
CA ALA A 622 83.08 122.24 -78.91
C ALA A 622 83.65 121.97 -80.32
N ARG A 623 84.92 122.34 -80.57
CA ARG A 623 85.60 122.26 -81.88
C ARG A 623 85.52 120.90 -82.58
N PRO A 624 85.59 119.73 -81.89
CA PRO A 624 85.47 118.42 -82.55
C PRO A 624 84.07 118.04 -83.01
N PHE A 625 83.03 118.78 -82.60
CA PHE A 625 81.62 118.42 -82.81
C PHE A 625 80.85 119.40 -83.68
N ALA A 626 81.46 120.52 -84.06
CA ALA A 626 80.85 121.60 -84.84
C ALA A 626 80.95 121.38 -86.36
N ASP A 627 80.33 122.29 -87.11
CA ASP A 627 80.48 122.42 -88.55
C ASP A 627 81.84 123.04 -88.93
N GLY A 628 82.41 122.57 -90.04
CA GLY A 628 83.79 122.93 -90.44
C GLY A 628 84.00 124.43 -90.72
N GLY A 629 82.95 125.16 -91.13
CA GLY A 629 83.01 126.61 -91.30
C GLY A 629 83.22 127.35 -89.97
N ASP A 630 82.35 127.10 -89.00
CA ASP A 630 82.41 127.71 -87.65
C ASP A 630 83.69 127.35 -86.90
N ALA A 631 84.20 126.13 -87.08
CA ALA A 631 85.49 125.72 -86.56
C ALA A 631 86.67 126.49 -87.20
N SER A 632 86.57 126.79 -88.51
CA SER A 632 87.61 127.53 -89.25
C SER A 632 87.65 129.02 -88.87
N GLU A 633 86.50 129.68 -88.72
CA GLU A 633 86.45 131.08 -88.22
C GLU A 633 87.03 131.19 -86.80
N PHE A 634 86.70 130.23 -85.94
CA PHE A 634 87.25 130.14 -84.58
C PHE A 634 88.79 130.01 -84.58
N ASP A 635 89.36 129.19 -85.46
CA ASP A 635 90.82 129.05 -85.57
C ASP A 635 91.50 130.30 -86.19
N LEU A 636 90.84 130.99 -87.12
CA LEU A 636 91.34 132.23 -87.71
C LEU A 636 91.42 133.36 -86.66
N ALA A 637 90.35 133.57 -85.89
CA ALA A 637 90.33 134.51 -84.77
C ALA A 637 91.40 134.17 -83.71
N LYS A 638 91.67 132.88 -83.52
CA LYS A 638 92.72 132.37 -82.60
C LYS A 638 94.13 132.70 -83.07
N GLN A 639 94.44 132.61 -84.36
CA GLN A 639 95.74 133.09 -84.88
C GLN A 639 95.89 134.60 -84.71
N GLN A 640 94.88 135.39 -85.10
CA GLN A 640 94.94 136.85 -85.03
C GLN A 640 95.20 137.36 -83.60
N CYS A 641 94.58 136.74 -82.58
CA CYS A 641 94.85 137.06 -81.17
C CYS A 641 96.27 136.66 -80.71
N LEU A 642 96.87 135.62 -81.28
CA LEU A 642 98.21 135.16 -80.91
C LEU A 642 99.32 136.06 -81.46
N ASP A 643 99.18 136.55 -82.70
CA ASP A 643 100.20 137.42 -83.31
C ASP A 643 100.20 138.84 -82.75
N ALA A 644 99.03 139.42 -82.47
CA ALA A 644 98.92 140.66 -81.68
C ALA A 644 99.57 140.52 -80.29
N SER A 645 99.50 139.34 -79.68
CA SER A 645 100.14 139.03 -78.38
C SER A 645 101.67 138.83 -78.45
N ARG A 646 102.27 138.69 -79.64
CA ARG A 646 103.72 138.52 -79.82
C ARG A 646 104.47 139.87 -79.82
N SER A 647 103.89 140.91 -80.42
CA SER A 647 104.47 142.26 -80.47
C SER A 647 104.74 142.83 -79.06
N ASN A 648 103.81 142.60 -78.13
CA ASN A 648 103.78 143.28 -76.83
C ASN A 648 104.52 142.52 -75.69
N ARG A 649 105.58 141.74 -76.00
CA ARG A 649 106.06 140.66 -75.10
C ARG A 649 107.57 140.55 -74.84
N THR A 650 108.22 141.66 -74.51
CA THR A 650 109.66 141.72 -74.20
C THR A 650 110.02 141.71 -72.68
N THR A 651 109.12 141.34 -71.74
CA THR A 651 109.31 141.55 -70.26
C THR A 651 108.66 140.52 -69.20
N ARG A 652 109.44 139.61 -68.50
CA ARG A 652 109.27 138.89 -67.13
C ARG A 652 108.56 137.40 -66.94
N ARG A 653 108.31 136.66 -65.74
CA ARG A 653 108.36 135.08 -65.41
C ARG A 653 107.41 134.16 -64.26
N LYS A 654 106.75 132.82 -64.36
CA LYS A 654 106.30 131.46 -63.45
C LYS A 654 104.84 130.70 -62.82
N THR A 655 104.55 129.30 -62.44
CA THR A 655 103.26 128.46 -61.72
C THR A 655 103.05 126.77 -61.27
N SER A 656 101.93 126.02 -60.64
CA SER A 656 101.67 124.45 -60.05
C SER A 656 100.24 123.55 -59.56
N PRO A 657 100.04 122.15 -59.08
CA PRO A 657 98.77 121.07 -58.85
C PRO A 657 98.37 119.82 -57.67
N ALA A 658 97.33 118.76 -57.66
CA ALA A 658 96.61 117.73 -56.53
C ALA A 658 95.99 116.08 -56.59
N LYS A 659 95.12 115.30 -55.66
CA LYS A 659 94.65 113.69 -55.40
C LYS A 659 93.30 113.08 -54.47
N ARG A 660 92.63 111.82 -54.00
CA ARG A 660 92.23 110.18 -54.03
C ARG A 660 91.09 109.34 -52.99
N ILE A 661 90.48 107.98 -52.99
CA ILE A 661 89.28 107.13 -52.13
C ILE A 661 88.89 105.41 -52.03
N LEU A 662 88.04 104.62 -51.09
CA LEU A 662 87.01 103.27 -51.10
C LEU A 662 86.80 101.79 -50.13
N LYS A 663 85.61 100.98 -49.73
CA LYS A 663 85.21 99.37 -49.34
C LYS A 663 83.83 98.64 -48.53
N ILE A 664 83.44 97.21 -48.30
CA ILE A 664 82.16 96.34 -47.62
C ILE A 664 82.11 94.62 -47.25
N VAL A 665 81.24 93.49 -46.75
CA VAL A 665 79.98 92.80 -45.85
C VAL A 665 79.64 91.07 -45.64
N GLY A 666 78.66 90.30 -44.83
CA GLY A 666 78.22 88.68 -44.62
C GLY A 666 77.03 87.85 -43.62
N VAL A 667 76.58 86.43 -43.54
CA VAL A 667 75.34 85.52 -42.82
C VAL A 667 75.28 83.78 -42.58
N ALA A 668 74.48 82.63 -42.03
CA ALA A 668 73.30 81.88 -41.09
C ALA A 668 73.01 80.16 -40.85
N ALA A 669 71.99 79.38 -40.07
CA ALA A 669 71.70 77.76 -39.74
C ALA A 669 70.33 76.91 -39.02
N PHE A 670 70.07 75.46 -38.76
CA PHE A 670 68.80 74.55 -38.12
C PHE A 670 68.68 72.85 -37.63
N THR A 671 67.58 72.05 -37.04
CA THR A 671 67.31 70.45 -36.57
C THR A 671 65.81 69.71 -36.08
N ILE A 672 65.20 68.47 -35.54
CA ILE A 672 65.17 66.90 -34.98
C ILE A 672 63.70 65.96 -34.79
N LEU A 673 63.10 64.72 -34.21
CA LEU A 673 63.07 63.33 -33.29
C LEU A 673 61.85 62.06 -33.28
N LEU A 674 61.64 60.87 -32.44
CA LEU A 674 60.62 59.54 -32.37
C LEU A 674 60.20 58.61 -30.97
N LEU A 675 59.51 57.36 -30.54
CA LEU A 675 58.73 55.92 -30.76
C LEU A 675 57.83 55.11 -29.51
N VAL A 676 57.23 53.82 -29.10
CA VAL A 676 56.92 52.20 -29.25
C VAL A 676 55.83 51.25 -28.27
N LEU A 677 55.47 49.82 -28.29
CA LEU A 677 54.43 48.80 -27.47
C LEU A 677 54.54 47.07 -27.42
N ALA A 678 53.82 45.88 -26.93
CA ALA A 678 52.72 45.07 -26.01
C ALA A 678 52.59 43.34 -26.07
N VAL A 679 51.85 42.19 -25.52
CA VAL A 679 50.90 41.45 -24.40
C VAL A 679 50.36 39.79 -24.42
N VAL A 680 49.80 38.95 -23.35
CA VAL A 680 48.77 37.65 -23.18
C VAL A 680 48.91 36.01 -22.64
N ALA A 681 47.94 35.13 -21.96
CA ALA A 681 47.82 33.52 -21.63
C ALA A 681 46.65 32.63 -20.70
N ILE A 682 46.33 31.19 -20.65
CA ILE A 682 45.33 30.22 -19.73
C ILE A 682 45.13 28.50 -19.69
N LEU A 683 44.59 27.62 -18.65
CA LEU A 683 43.76 26.20 -18.55
C LEU A 683 43.68 25.08 -17.27
N ARG A 684 42.55 24.30 -16.95
CA ARG A 684 42.18 22.93 -16.19
C ARG A 684 42.81 22.37 -14.80
N SER A 685 42.30 21.47 -13.87
CA SER A 685 41.24 20.36 -13.71
C SER A 685 40.94 19.71 -12.27
N ARG A 686 39.71 19.14 -12.04
CA ARG A 686 39.21 17.92 -11.26
C ARG A 686 39.71 17.41 -9.83
N SER A 687 38.76 17.29 -8.87
CA SER A 687 38.18 16.03 -8.23
C SER A 687 38.22 15.72 -6.69
N LYS A 688 37.21 14.93 -6.24
CA LYS A 688 37.10 13.94 -5.11
C LYS A 688 36.48 14.27 -3.70
N SER A 689 35.32 13.62 -3.46
CA SER A 689 34.81 12.87 -2.25
C SER A 689 34.50 13.52 -0.88
N ALA A 690 33.37 13.07 -0.29
CA ALA A 690 32.98 13.18 1.15
C ALA A 690 33.40 11.90 1.95
N PRO A 691 33.08 11.69 3.27
CA PRO A 691 31.71 11.34 3.73
C PRO A 691 31.32 11.73 5.21
N GLU A 692 30.08 11.37 5.64
CA GLU A 692 29.61 10.84 6.97
C GLU A 692 29.95 11.51 8.34
N ALA A 693 29.19 11.37 9.46
CA ALA A 693 27.79 10.93 9.72
C ALA A 693 27.32 11.17 11.19
N ALA A 694 25.99 11.14 11.41
CA ALA A 694 25.20 10.69 12.59
C ALA A 694 25.29 11.35 14.00
N GLY A 695 24.13 11.35 14.72
CA GLY A 695 24.04 11.44 16.20
C GLY A 695 22.98 12.39 16.81
N VAL A 696 21.76 11.92 17.17
CA VAL A 696 20.69 12.72 17.85
C VAL A 696 19.84 11.83 18.80
N PRO A 697 19.52 12.21 20.08
CA PRO A 697 18.93 11.27 21.06
C PRO A 697 17.71 11.72 21.93
N SER A 698 16.49 11.69 21.37
CA SER A 698 15.25 11.22 22.07
C SER A 698 14.63 12.02 23.27
N VAL A 699 13.59 11.39 23.88
CA VAL A 699 12.73 11.74 25.05
C VAL A 699 11.49 12.60 24.69
N ALA A 700 10.24 12.32 25.11
CA ALA A 700 9.71 11.44 26.18
C ALA A 700 8.45 10.63 25.80
N SER A 701 8.06 9.71 26.69
CA SER A 701 6.71 9.11 26.79
C SER A 701 6.17 9.24 28.23
N LEU A 702 4.85 9.13 28.41
CA LEU A 702 4.17 9.10 29.73
C LEU A 702 2.92 8.20 29.64
N GLY A 703 2.50 7.65 30.79
CA GLY A 703 1.31 6.82 30.95
C GLY A 703 0.93 6.66 32.41
N ALA A 704 -0.11 5.88 32.71
CA ALA A 704 -0.53 5.53 34.08
C ALA A 704 -1.28 4.19 34.10
N ASN A 705 -0.99 3.36 35.11
CA ASN A 705 -1.71 2.11 35.40
C ASN A 705 -2.54 2.28 36.68
N THR A 706 -3.71 1.63 36.71
CA THR A 706 -4.42 1.30 37.96
C THR A 706 -4.98 -0.11 37.80
N PRO A 707 -4.61 -1.10 38.65
CA PRO A 707 -5.12 -2.46 38.51
C PRO A 707 -6.59 -2.54 38.96
N LEU A 708 -7.46 -3.07 38.10
CA LEU A 708 -8.75 -3.57 38.57
C LEU A 708 -8.52 -4.88 39.33
N ILE A 709 -9.17 -5.02 40.48
CA ILE A 709 -9.28 -6.32 41.15
C ILE A 709 -10.35 -7.10 40.39
N VAL A 710 -9.94 -8.16 39.69
CA VAL A 710 -10.86 -9.04 38.98
C VAL A 710 -11.30 -10.16 39.92
N GLN A 711 -12.61 -10.37 40.00
CA GLN A 711 -13.21 -11.52 40.66
C GLN A 711 -13.69 -12.52 39.59
N THR A 712 -13.58 -13.80 39.90
CA THR A 712 -13.99 -14.93 39.06
C THR A 712 -14.51 -16.04 39.98
N ASP A 713 -15.15 -17.05 39.41
CA ASP A 713 -15.39 -18.30 40.14
C ASP A 713 -14.15 -19.21 40.01
N MET A 714 -14.04 -20.17 40.92
CA MET A 714 -13.08 -21.27 40.87
C MET A 714 -13.81 -22.61 41.00
N GLU A 715 -13.45 -23.57 40.17
CA GLU A 715 -13.87 -24.97 40.26
C GLU A 715 -12.66 -25.84 40.62
N ILE A 716 -12.81 -26.66 41.67
CA ILE A 716 -11.82 -27.59 42.18
C ILE A 716 -12.28 -29.00 41.83
N ASN A 717 -11.53 -29.71 40.99
CA ASN A 717 -11.86 -31.06 40.55
C ASN A 717 -10.72 -32.04 40.86
N ALA A 718 -11.05 -33.29 41.20
CA ALA A 718 -10.06 -34.33 41.49
C ALA A 718 -10.48 -35.68 40.94
N SER A 719 -9.49 -36.47 40.51
CA SER A 719 -9.68 -37.80 39.94
C SER A 719 -8.76 -38.81 40.66
N PRO A 720 -9.29 -39.79 41.41
CA PRO A 720 -10.68 -39.92 41.87
C PRO A 720 -11.14 -38.75 42.77
N TRP A 721 -12.44 -38.73 43.08
CA TRP A 721 -13.02 -37.71 43.97
C TRP A 721 -12.31 -37.63 45.33
N ALA A 722 -12.27 -36.43 45.89
CA ALA A 722 -11.58 -36.10 47.13
C ALA A 722 -12.42 -35.20 48.03
N ASN A 723 -12.17 -35.25 49.34
CA ASN A 723 -12.69 -34.26 50.28
C ASN A 723 -11.84 -32.98 50.19
N VAL A 724 -12.46 -31.81 50.12
CA VAL A 724 -11.76 -30.52 50.18
C VAL A 724 -11.63 -30.11 51.65
N LEU A 725 -10.40 -30.08 52.17
CA LEU A 725 -10.12 -29.81 53.59
C LEU A 725 -9.87 -28.33 53.88
N GLY A 726 -9.46 -27.54 52.88
CA GLY A 726 -9.17 -26.12 53.04
C GLY A 726 -8.59 -25.52 51.77
N VAL A 727 -8.77 -24.20 51.62
CA VAL A 727 -8.27 -23.42 50.48
C VAL A 727 -7.66 -22.13 51.02
N GLN A 728 -6.41 -21.84 50.66
CA GLN A 728 -5.70 -20.64 51.11
C GLN A 728 -5.18 -19.82 49.92
N ASN A 729 -5.17 -18.50 50.03
CA ASN A 729 -4.62 -17.61 48.98
C ASN A 729 -3.10 -17.38 49.15
N ASP A 730 -2.48 -16.67 48.21
CA ASP A 730 -1.08 -16.19 48.24
C ASP A 730 -0.62 -15.50 49.55
N LYS A 731 -1.55 -14.96 50.36
CA LYS A 731 -1.26 -14.26 51.62
C LYS A 731 -1.41 -15.17 52.85
N GLY A 732 -1.93 -16.38 52.67
CA GLY A 732 -2.30 -17.30 53.76
C GLY A 732 -3.70 -17.05 54.34
N ASP A 733 -4.55 -16.23 53.70
CA ASP A 733 -5.95 -16.09 54.10
C ASP A 733 -6.72 -17.35 53.65
N GLU A 734 -7.49 -17.95 54.56
CA GLU A 734 -8.31 -19.14 54.30
C GLU A 734 -9.70 -18.76 53.74
N ILE A 735 -10.11 -19.40 52.65
CA ILE A 735 -11.44 -19.20 52.04
C ILE A 735 -12.46 -20.10 52.73
N ALA A 736 -13.58 -19.51 53.16
CA ALA A 736 -14.69 -20.26 53.73
C ALA A 736 -15.33 -21.20 52.68
N LEU A 737 -15.40 -22.49 53.01
CA LEU A 737 -16.11 -23.50 52.22
C LEU A 737 -17.64 -23.45 52.51
N PRO A 738 -18.51 -23.87 51.58
CA PRO A 738 -19.97 -23.86 51.79
C PRO A 738 -20.44 -24.75 52.95
N SER A 739 -19.75 -25.88 53.19
CA SER A 739 -19.97 -26.77 54.34
C SER A 739 -18.67 -27.41 54.83
N ALA A 740 -18.75 -28.21 55.90
CA ALA A 740 -17.60 -28.84 56.54
C ALA A 740 -17.13 -30.16 55.90
N ASN A 741 -17.86 -30.69 54.90
CA ASN A 741 -17.59 -31.98 54.25
C ASN A 741 -17.75 -31.87 52.72
N GLU A 742 -17.13 -30.86 52.11
CA GLU A 742 -17.18 -30.70 50.65
C GLU A 742 -16.38 -31.79 49.92
N VAL A 743 -16.90 -32.21 48.76
CA VAL A 743 -16.27 -33.18 47.85
C VAL A 743 -16.09 -32.59 46.46
N THR A 744 -15.04 -32.99 45.76
CA THR A 744 -14.82 -32.60 44.36
C THR A 744 -15.80 -33.31 43.41
N PRO A 745 -16.36 -32.64 42.39
CA PRO A 745 -16.10 -31.25 42.01
C PRO A 745 -16.81 -30.22 42.90
N LEU A 746 -16.05 -29.24 43.40
CA LEU A 746 -16.52 -28.14 44.24
C LEU A 746 -16.37 -26.81 43.49
N ARG A 747 -17.36 -25.93 43.55
CA ARG A 747 -17.29 -24.55 43.02
C ARG A 747 -17.30 -23.53 44.16
N ILE A 748 -16.42 -22.53 44.07
CA ILE A 748 -16.35 -21.38 44.99
C ILE A 748 -16.49 -20.12 44.15
N GLU A 749 -17.54 -19.34 44.40
CA GLU A 749 -17.86 -18.15 43.61
C GLU A 749 -17.11 -16.90 44.08
N ASN A 750 -16.90 -15.93 43.18
CA ASN A 750 -16.38 -14.58 43.47
C ASN A 750 -14.99 -14.51 44.14
N VAL A 751 -14.11 -15.50 43.95
CA VAL A 751 -12.70 -15.44 44.37
C VAL A 751 -11.91 -14.40 43.57
N GLN A 752 -10.79 -13.90 44.11
CA GLN A 752 -9.90 -12.98 43.39
C GLN A 752 -8.97 -13.75 42.45
N THR A 753 -8.55 -13.17 41.33
CA THR A 753 -7.50 -13.79 40.50
C THR A 753 -6.14 -13.79 41.21
N GLY A 754 -5.47 -14.94 41.31
CA GLY A 754 -4.23 -15.15 42.05
C GLY A 754 -3.89 -16.64 42.19
N HIS A 755 -2.83 -16.99 42.92
CA HIS A 755 -2.51 -18.38 43.22
C HIS A 755 -3.21 -18.81 44.53
N TYR A 756 -3.62 -20.08 44.55
CA TYR A 756 -4.32 -20.69 45.68
C TYR A 756 -3.73 -22.07 46.02
N LYS A 757 -3.72 -22.41 47.31
CA LYS A 757 -3.34 -23.73 47.82
C LYS A 757 -4.59 -24.46 48.27
N VAL A 758 -4.94 -25.50 47.54
CA VAL A 758 -6.07 -26.38 47.86
C VAL A 758 -5.53 -27.62 48.55
N THR A 759 -6.03 -27.91 49.75
CA THR A 759 -5.71 -29.14 50.49
C THR A 759 -6.83 -30.15 50.28
N LEU A 760 -6.51 -31.28 49.66
CA LEU A 760 -7.43 -32.37 49.33
C LEU A 760 -7.10 -33.61 50.15
N ALA A 761 -8.10 -34.40 50.54
CA ALA A 761 -7.91 -35.76 51.02
C ALA A 761 -8.52 -36.77 50.06
N GLY A 762 -7.68 -37.67 49.53
CA GLY A 762 -8.13 -38.76 48.65
C GLY A 762 -8.85 -39.88 49.42
N ALA A 763 -9.43 -40.83 48.69
CA ALA A 763 -10.15 -41.97 49.26
C ALA A 763 -9.29 -42.95 50.10
N ASP A 764 -7.96 -42.78 50.12
CA ASP A 764 -7.04 -43.48 51.03
C ASP A 764 -6.72 -42.69 52.32
N GLY A 765 -7.33 -41.51 52.50
CA GLY A 765 -7.12 -40.61 53.63
C GLY A 765 -5.84 -39.77 53.56
N LYS A 766 -5.02 -39.88 52.50
CA LYS A 766 -3.82 -39.04 52.37
C LYS A 766 -4.18 -37.61 51.96
N GLN A 767 -3.56 -36.65 52.65
CA GLN A 767 -3.65 -35.24 52.32
C GLN A 767 -2.65 -34.90 51.19
N THR A 768 -3.15 -34.22 50.16
CA THR A 768 -2.38 -33.69 49.03
C THR A 768 -2.64 -32.19 48.95
N ILE A 769 -1.59 -31.38 48.82
CA ILE A 769 -1.71 -29.94 48.57
C ILE A 769 -1.46 -29.70 47.09
N VAL A 770 -2.32 -28.92 46.45
CA VAL A 770 -2.23 -28.55 45.04
C VAL A 770 -2.19 -27.02 44.93
N ASP A 771 -1.18 -26.51 44.23
CA ASP A 771 -1.08 -25.11 43.85
C ASP A 771 -1.93 -24.86 42.58
N CYS A 772 -2.78 -23.83 42.62
CA CYS A 772 -3.84 -23.55 41.64
C CYS A 772 -3.76 -22.10 41.14
N ASP A 773 -3.58 -21.90 39.84
CA ASP A 773 -3.44 -20.58 39.22
C ASP A 773 -4.77 -20.09 38.64
N ILE A 774 -5.49 -19.23 39.37
CA ILE A 774 -6.84 -18.78 39.02
C ILE A 774 -6.82 -17.39 38.36
N SER A 775 -7.38 -17.32 37.15
CA SER A 775 -7.42 -16.11 36.31
C SER A 775 -8.81 -15.92 35.66
N ALA A 776 -9.02 -14.80 34.98
CA ALA A 776 -10.25 -14.55 34.23
C ALA A 776 -10.47 -15.51 33.04
N GLU A 777 -9.43 -16.25 32.63
CA GLU A 777 -9.49 -17.24 31.54
C GLU A 777 -9.36 -18.69 32.07
N ASN A 778 -8.72 -18.90 33.23
CA ASN A 778 -8.61 -20.20 33.89
C ASN A 778 -9.28 -20.18 35.28
N HIS A 779 -10.46 -20.79 35.37
CA HIS A 779 -11.21 -20.98 36.62
C HIS A 779 -11.06 -22.40 37.21
N LEU A 780 -10.37 -23.32 36.52
CA LEU A 780 -10.30 -24.73 36.91
C LEU A 780 -8.96 -25.06 37.58
N CYS A 781 -9.03 -25.66 38.77
CA CYS A 781 -7.91 -26.41 39.35
C CYS A 781 -8.20 -27.91 39.31
N MET A 782 -7.26 -28.71 38.81
CA MET A 782 -7.38 -30.16 38.72
C MET A 782 -6.31 -30.87 39.55
N ALA A 783 -6.70 -31.97 40.19
CA ALA A 783 -5.82 -32.83 40.97
C ALA A 783 -5.96 -34.31 40.55
N ASP A 784 -4.94 -34.85 39.87
CA ASP A 784 -4.83 -36.29 39.66
C ASP A 784 -4.28 -36.94 40.93
N LEU A 785 -5.13 -37.67 41.65
CA LEU A 785 -4.79 -38.37 42.89
C LEU A 785 -4.52 -39.85 42.60
N THR A 786 -3.66 -40.47 43.41
CA THR A 786 -3.35 -41.90 43.23
C THR A 786 -4.60 -42.75 43.44
N PRO A 787 -5.07 -43.51 42.43
CA PRO A 787 -6.27 -44.33 42.58
C PRO A 787 -6.02 -45.47 43.58
N VAL A 788 -7.00 -45.72 44.44
CA VAL A 788 -6.88 -46.74 45.49
C VAL A 788 -7.04 -48.14 44.88
N ASP A 789 -6.10 -49.04 45.19
CA ASP A 789 -6.22 -50.45 44.82
C ASP A 789 -7.39 -51.10 45.57
N MET A 790 -8.48 -51.38 44.85
CA MET A 790 -9.66 -52.05 45.38
C MET A 790 -9.34 -53.43 46.01
N GLN A 791 -8.23 -54.09 45.63
CA GLN A 791 -7.80 -55.33 46.27
C GLN A 791 -7.21 -55.14 47.68
N GLN A 792 -6.86 -53.92 48.09
CA GLN A 792 -6.51 -53.62 49.48
C GLN A 792 -7.74 -53.32 50.33
N ILE A 793 -8.71 -52.54 49.82
CA ILE A 793 -9.96 -52.23 50.55
C ILE A 793 -10.70 -53.53 50.91
N LEU A 794 -10.84 -54.46 49.96
CA LEU A 794 -11.47 -55.77 50.18
C LEU A 794 -10.73 -56.70 51.16
N LYS A 795 -9.50 -56.34 51.59
CA LYS A 795 -8.74 -57.04 52.63
C LYS A 795 -8.71 -56.29 53.97
N GLY A 796 -9.07 -55.00 53.98
CA GLY A 796 -9.15 -54.17 55.19
C GLY A 796 -10.45 -54.32 55.99
N GLY A 797 -11.48 -54.96 55.43
CA GLY A 797 -12.82 -55.13 56.02
C GLY A 797 -12.93 -56.07 57.24
N GLN A 798 -11.89 -56.17 58.07
CA GLN A 798 -11.91 -56.84 59.37
C GLN A 798 -11.03 -56.10 60.40
N GLN A 799 -11.51 -54.95 60.87
CA GLN A 799 -11.17 -54.36 62.18
C GLN A 799 -12.30 -53.45 62.66
#